data_AF-A0A7S4M5S2-F1
#
_entry.id   AF-A0A7S4M5S2-F1
#
_cell.length_a   1.000
_cell.length_b   1.000
_cell.length_c   1.000
_cell.angle_alpha   90.00
_cell.angle_beta   90.00
_cell.angle_gamma   90.00
#
_symmetry.space_group_name_H-M   'P 1'
#
loop_
_entity.id
_entity.type
_entity.pdbx_description
1 polymer ?
#
loop_
_entity_poly.entity_id
_entity_poly.type
_entity_poly.pdbx_seq_one_letter_code
_entity_poly.pdbx_strand_id
1 'polypeptide(L)'
;TVLLAQLLIKREHQKRTKGYLVVGNSLLMGVQQGGSKLMMKKHHIIDLLAIKSPANRDFLQLDFGYLTGQQITLVLETAKADKIIQVIREAHRDLTIGSPVCIALNVPEEKLLPLTDHSATKPIAGGFMLHYKALCSFYKIQPSRDVIQYIQHLFEESKHEIDFRDCPGTESDTPLAFDLRPVFQSLPHNNYFNSIVLHDTGRKGLVKELGNTMKRSSFITRLDFNHITSGLSQLPQIFTSLSSNPTNALMDLMIRDVNLAPSVGAISEMFANMSHGFRRIQLVKCRLNGKQISSIIQDGLMKNYPLTLTLEELNLSGNKFDVEGSETLQKLFLRIGPFSKLRRLILRKCSINLLLVIRPLHSFPQLSEIDFSYNKFDTGITQLLCSVLEQSKVLKTLALTGCGLSSSLVDPIGATLGSNNALHALKVVLSDNTLSDQSIAMLMKGCHRGALLHTLDLSQCRINEAGFLSLCSGLQKIQDSSLDTLLLNNTKLENVTQKTGEAIANALVALLDKQDSIRSLSLSGGYSNLILFPFLEKLFDNQSLLELNISGNRIGDVGASTVATLIRKSSYIASITCGNNHIQLSGLRSLALSIKTSKTLQFFDYQWETSSKTGASTYQILAEIQGTLAVNRSHNVHPRFGSLPEDILSGPTPLPSLPQEFLDSMDDEELASFVDLSKAEAPDAAGTNSPVLPVEAFAFVSTSNESIESNQKVADPASQSFSPQHTEPPTYMLGEPPAPHGYTASSVIVPTKVPPPSDPDRDTEEETDNSTMIQNNPVIPLAGISPPPAPGPPPPLPPSIGAPPGIPKPPPKRAALLSSISSFKKGKLKATKTNGRSAPKV
;
A
#
# COMPACT_ATOMS: atom_id res chain seq x y z
N THR A 1 28.73 -33.87 7.18
CA THR A 1 29.24 -34.96 8.05
C THR A 1 30.28 -35.78 7.31
N VAL A 2 31.54 -35.84 7.77
CA VAL A 2 32.66 -36.45 6.99
C VAL A 2 32.57 -37.99 6.99
N LEU A 3 31.78 -38.53 6.06
CA LEU A 3 31.71 -39.96 5.76
C LEU A 3 32.83 -40.37 4.80
N LEU A 4 33.96 -40.81 5.36
CA LEU A 4 35.05 -41.44 4.60
C LEU A 4 34.61 -42.82 4.09
N ALA A 5 34.25 -42.90 2.81
CA ALA A 5 34.02 -44.16 2.09
C ALA A 5 35.18 -44.43 1.13
N GLN A 6 35.82 -45.60 1.22
CA GLN A 6 36.68 -46.10 0.15
C GLN A 6 35.84 -46.40 -1.09
N LEU A 7 36.30 -45.93 -2.25
CA LEU A 7 35.51 -45.84 -3.46
C LEU A 7 36.31 -46.18 -4.71
N LEU A 8 35.65 -46.84 -5.67
CA LEU A 8 36.11 -46.92 -7.05
C LEU A 8 35.40 -45.82 -7.86
N ILE A 9 36.13 -44.74 -8.16
CA ILE A 9 35.66 -43.69 -9.05
C ILE A 9 35.94 -44.12 -10.49
N LYS A 10 34.90 -44.17 -11.33
CA LYS A 10 34.99 -44.51 -12.76
C LYS A 10 34.83 -43.24 -13.60
N ARG A 11 35.81 -42.92 -14.46
CA ARG A 11 35.68 -41.86 -15.48
C ARG A 11 34.89 -42.35 -16.70
N GLU A 12 34.39 -41.43 -17.52
CA GLU A 12 33.66 -41.71 -18.78
C GLU A 12 34.42 -42.64 -19.74
N HIS A 13 35.75 -42.72 -19.62
CA HIS A 13 36.58 -43.72 -20.30
C HIS A 13 37.22 -44.71 -19.31
N GLN A 14 36.41 -45.68 -18.89
CA GLN A 14 36.68 -47.00 -18.28
C GLN A 14 37.62 -47.14 -17.05
N LYS A 15 38.59 -46.26 -16.80
CA LYS A 15 39.54 -46.41 -15.68
C LYS A 15 38.84 -46.23 -14.33
N ARG A 16 38.68 -47.33 -13.60
CA ARG A 16 38.40 -47.39 -12.16
C ARG A 16 39.61 -46.85 -11.38
N THR A 17 39.37 -46.05 -10.35
CA THR A 17 40.43 -45.46 -9.51
C THR A 17 40.04 -45.49 -8.04
N LYS A 18 40.95 -45.94 -7.15
CA LYS A 18 40.69 -45.93 -5.69
C LYS A 18 40.81 -44.51 -5.13
N GLY A 19 39.89 -44.14 -4.25
CA GLY A 19 39.89 -42.85 -3.55
C GLY A 19 38.88 -42.82 -2.41
N TYR A 20 38.65 -41.61 -1.89
CA TYR A 20 37.68 -41.31 -0.85
C TYR A 20 36.68 -40.26 -1.34
N LEU A 21 35.44 -40.33 -0.88
CA LEU A 21 34.49 -39.21 -0.96
C LEU A 21 34.39 -38.55 0.42
N VAL A 22 34.25 -37.23 0.43
CA VAL A 22 33.90 -36.43 1.59
C VAL A 22 32.59 -35.68 1.30
N VAL A 23 31.60 -35.87 2.17
CA VAL A 23 30.29 -35.19 2.10
C VAL A 23 30.25 -34.02 3.11
N GLY A 24 30.50 -32.81 2.62
CA GLY A 24 30.24 -31.58 3.35
C GLY A 24 28.78 -31.15 3.20
N ASN A 25 28.36 -30.14 3.98
CA ASN A 25 26.96 -29.68 4.01
C ASN A 25 26.49 -29.03 2.69
N SER A 26 27.41 -28.70 1.78
CA SER A 26 27.09 -28.17 0.43
C SER A 26 28.02 -28.65 -0.68
N LEU A 27 29.00 -29.50 -0.36
CA LEU A 27 30.11 -29.84 -1.24
C LEU A 27 30.45 -31.33 -1.15
N LEU A 28 30.54 -31.98 -2.31
CA LEU A 28 31.02 -33.35 -2.50
C LEU A 28 32.44 -33.32 -3.04
N MET A 29 33.39 -33.88 -2.29
CA MET A 29 34.81 -33.85 -2.65
C MET A 29 35.38 -35.26 -2.82
N GLY A 30 35.71 -35.63 -4.05
CA GLY A 30 36.40 -36.87 -4.39
C GLY A 30 37.91 -36.69 -4.33
N VAL A 31 38.57 -37.48 -3.48
CA VAL A 31 40.02 -37.43 -3.19
C VAL A 31 40.66 -38.72 -3.71
N GLN A 32 41.42 -38.64 -4.80
CA GLN A 32 42.12 -39.79 -5.37
C GLN A 32 43.53 -39.93 -4.77
N GLN A 33 43.89 -41.15 -4.34
CA GLN A 33 45.23 -41.48 -3.86
C GLN A 33 46.04 -42.11 -5.00
N GLY A 34 47.13 -41.45 -5.42
CA GLY A 34 47.95 -41.91 -6.54
C GLY A 34 49.22 -41.09 -6.74
N GLY A 35 50.33 -41.53 -6.15
CA GLY A 35 51.61 -40.83 -6.20
C GLY A 35 51.63 -39.52 -5.40
N SER A 36 52.62 -38.67 -5.69
CA SER A 36 52.95 -37.44 -4.94
C SER A 36 52.02 -36.23 -5.18
N LYS A 37 50.84 -36.42 -5.78
CA LYS A 37 49.81 -35.38 -5.95
C LYS A 37 48.41 -35.94 -5.70
N LEU A 38 47.71 -35.40 -4.71
CA LEU A 38 46.27 -35.63 -4.56
C LEU A 38 45.52 -34.99 -5.74
N MET A 39 44.68 -35.77 -6.43
CA MET A 39 43.67 -35.19 -7.33
C MET A 39 42.35 -35.05 -6.59
N MET A 40 41.86 -33.81 -6.52
CA MET A 40 40.66 -33.39 -5.80
C MET A 40 39.60 -32.93 -6.81
N LYS A 41 38.54 -33.71 -7.01
CA LYS A 41 37.35 -33.25 -7.76
C LYS A 41 36.29 -32.74 -6.78
N LYS A 42 35.73 -31.56 -7.06
CA LYS A 42 34.66 -30.92 -6.27
C LYS A 42 33.39 -30.84 -7.11
N HIS A 43 32.25 -31.21 -6.52
CA HIS A 43 30.90 -31.02 -7.08
C HIS A 43 30.02 -30.42 -5.97
N HIS A 44 29.01 -29.64 -6.31
CA HIS A 44 28.18 -28.92 -5.33
C HIS A 44 26.81 -29.59 -5.20
N ILE A 45 26.29 -29.69 -3.98
CA ILE A 45 25.01 -30.37 -3.71
C ILE A 45 23.83 -29.60 -4.34
N ILE A 46 23.92 -28.27 -4.40
CA ILE A 46 22.96 -27.38 -5.08
C ILE A 46 22.94 -27.52 -6.62
N ASP A 47 23.87 -28.26 -7.23
CA ASP A 47 23.91 -28.51 -8.67
C ASP A 47 23.44 -29.94 -9.03
N LEU A 48 23.01 -30.73 -8.04
CA LEU A 48 22.59 -32.12 -8.18
C LEU A 48 21.18 -32.22 -8.80
N LEU A 49 21.04 -32.95 -9.90
CA LEU A 49 19.78 -33.23 -10.57
C LEU A 49 19.14 -34.53 -10.10
N ALA A 50 19.93 -35.61 -10.04
CA ALA A 50 19.40 -36.95 -9.78
C ALA A 50 20.37 -37.84 -8.98
N ILE A 51 19.78 -38.75 -8.20
CA ILE A 51 20.45 -39.85 -7.52
C ILE A 51 19.90 -41.15 -8.09
N LYS A 52 20.78 -42.03 -8.57
CA LYS A 52 20.42 -43.33 -9.16
C LYS A 52 21.18 -44.45 -8.44
N SER A 53 20.48 -45.42 -7.88
CA SER A 53 21.09 -46.61 -7.26
C SER A 53 20.19 -47.84 -7.42
N PRO A 54 20.52 -48.80 -8.29
CA PRO A 54 19.72 -50.02 -8.46
C PRO A 54 19.87 -50.95 -7.24
N ALA A 55 18.87 -51.80 -7.00
CA ALA A 55 18.84 -52.72 -5.86
C ALA A 55 20.12 -53.60 -5.76
N ASN A 56 20.34 -54.46 -6.76
CA ASN A 56 21.33 -55.55 -6.70
C ASN A 56 22.78 -55.14 -7.00
N ARG A 57 23.20 -53.89 -6.70
CA ARG A 57 24.60 -53.45 -6.81
C ARG A 57 24.98 -52.43 -5.74
N ASP A 58 26.24 -52.49 -5.33
CA ASP A 58 27.02 -51.45 -4.62
C ASP A 58 27.29 -50.24 -5.54
N PHE A 59 26.25 -49.70 -6.18
CA PHE A 59 26.38 -48.70 -7.25
C PHE A 59 25.59 -47.45 -6.92
N LEU A 60 26.27 -46.30 -6.96
CA LEU A 60 25.68 -44.99 -6.78
C LEU A 60 26.11 -44.09 -7.95
N GLN A 61 25.13 -43.56 -8.66
CA GLN A 61 25.32 -42.53 -9.69
C GLN A 61 24.69 -41.23 -9.21
N LEU A 62 25.47 -40.15 -9.27
CA LEU A 62 25.06 -38.79 -8.97
C LEU A 62 25.18 -37.96 -10.25
N ASP A 63 24.06 -37.45 -10.75
CA ASP A 63 24.02 -36.62 -11.95
C ASP A 63 23.86 -35.15 -11.54
N PHE A 64 24.83 -34.32 -11.91
CA PHE A 64 24.85 -32.87 -11.68
C PHE A 64 24.52 -32.10 -12.97
N GLY A 65 24.11 -30.84 -12.85
CA GLY A 65 23.83 -29.94 -13.96
C GLY A 65 22.68 -28.95 -13.73
N TYR A 66 22.09 -28.87 -12.52
CA TYR A 66 20.91 -28.05 -12.23
C TYR A 66 21.12 -26.55 -12.43
N LEU A 67 22.33 -26.05 -12.13
CA LEU A 67 22.70 -24.64 -12.26
C LEU A 67 23.47 -24.35 -13.56
N THR A 68 24.11 -25.36 -14.15
CA THR A 68 24.97 -25.19 -15.35
C THR A 68 24.31 -25.58 -16.66
N GLY A 69 23.29 -26.45 -16.63
CA GLY A 69 22.77 -27.16 -17.81
C GLY A 69 23.74 -28.20 -18.40
N GLN A 70 24.96 -28.33 -17.85
CA GLN A 70 25.97 -29.30 -18.31
C GLN A 70 25.88 -30.55 -17.45
N GLN A 71 25.41 -31.66 -18.04
CA GLN A 71 25.34 -32.92 -17.31
C GLN A 71 26.73 -33.43 -16.96
N ILE A 72 27.00 -33.59 -15.66
CA ILE A 72 28.21 -34.21 -15.12
C ILE A 72 27.78 -35.41 -14.29
N THR A 73 28.12 -36.62 -14.74
CA THR A 73 27.80 -37.86 -14.01
C THR A 73 29.00 -38.32 -13.17
N LEU A 74 28.80 -38.51 -11.87
CA LEU A 74 29.76 -39.14 -10.97
C LEU A 74 29.30 -40.57 -10.61
N VAL A 75 30.06 -41.57 -11.04
CA VAL A 75 29.81 -42.98 -10.74
C VAL A 75 30.72 -43.48 -9.62
N LEU A 76 30.10 -44.13 -8.63
CA LEU A 76 30.69 -44.57 -7.37
C LEU A 76 30.34 -46.04 -7.11
N GLU A 77 31.33 -46.85 -6.75
CA GLU A 77 31.17 -48.27 -6.38
C GLU A 77 31.45 -48.44 -4.87
N THR A 78 30.42 -48.69 -4.04
CA THR A 78 30.53 -48.79 -2.57
C THR A 78 29.32 -49.44 -1.87
N ALA A 79 29.59 -50.31 -0.88
CA ALA A 79 28.63 -50.89 0.05
C ALA A 79 28.07 -49.90 1.10
N LYS A 80 28.38 -48.60 1.01
CA LYS A 80 27.83 -47.54 1.87
C LYS A 80 26.92 -46.57 1.11
N ALA A 81 26.41 -46.98 -0.06
CA ALA A 81 25.58 -46.14 -0.92
C ALA A 81 24.42 -45.50 -0.15
N ASP A 82 23.64 -46.29 0.57
CA ASP A 82 22.39 -45.88 1.24
C ASP A 82 22.62 -44.77 2.28
N LYS A 83 23.71 -44.87 3.08
CA LYS A 83 24.06 -43.82 4.04
C LYS A 83 24.64 -42.57 3.38
N ILE A 84 25.28 -42.70 2.21
CA ILE A 84 25.69 -41.54 1.39
C ILE A 84 24.46 -40.84 0.79
N ILE A 85 23.48 -41.61 0.28
CA ILE A 85 22.20 -41.09 -0.22
C ILE A 85 21.46 -40.33 0.88
N GLN A 86 21.36 -40.90 2.09
CA GLN A 86 20.74 -40.25 3.24
C GLN A 86 21.39 -38.90 3.56
N VAL A 87 22.72 -38.85 3.71
CA VAL A 87 23.42 -37.62 4.09
C VAL A 87 23.42 -36.56 2.97
N ILE A 88 23.33 -36.98 1.70
CA ILE A 88 23.10 -36.06 0.58
C ILE A 88 21.67 -35.50 0.60
N ARG A 89 20.65 -36.31 0.90
CA ARG A 89 19.25 -35.86 1.07
C ARG A 89 19.10 -34.90 2.25
N GLU A 90 19.73 -35.20 3.39
CA GLU A 90 19.77 -34.33 4.58
C GLU A 90 20.44 -32.98 4.24
N ALA A 91 21.63 -33.00 3.61
CA ALA A 91 22.31 -31.77 3.21
C ALA A 91 21.52 -30.95 2.17
N HIS A 92 20.80 -31.60 1.25
CA HIS A 92 19.95 -30.90 0.28
C HIS A 92 18.70 -30.30 0.94
N ARG A 93 18.01 -31.05 1.80
CA ARG A 93 16.85 -30.56 2.59
C ARG A 93 17.20 -29.27 3.32
N ASP A 94 18.35 -29.25 3.99
CA ASP A 94 18.80 -28.11 4.79
C ASP A 94 19.28 -26.92 3.91
N LEU A 95 19.55 -27.16 2.62
CA LEU A 95 19.94 -26.16 1.61
C LEU A 95 18.77 -25.57 0.82
N THR A 96 17.66 -26.30 0.61
CA THR A 96 16.56 -25.89 -0.29
C THR A 96 15.24 -25.65 0.44
N ILE A 97 15.31 -25.15 1.67
CA ILE A 97 14.17 -24.90 2.55
C ILE A 97 13.18 -23.94 1.88
N GLY A 98 11.92 -24.34 1.74
CA GLY A 98 10.86 -23.56 1.07
C GLY A 98 10.80 -23.70 -0.45
N SER A 99 11.73 -24.42 -1.08
CA SER A 99 11.75 -24.60 -2.53
C SER A 99 10.93 -25.82 -2.97
N PRO A 100 10.17 -25.76 -4.08
CA PRO A 100 9.53 -26.92 -4.70
C PRO A 100 10.52 -27.85 -5.44
N VAL A 101 11.81 -27.51 -5.45
CA VAL A 101 12.86 -28.22 -6.20
C VAL A 101 13.36 -29.43 -5.41
N CYS A 102 12.90 -30.62 -5.80
CA CYS A 102 13.37 -31.90 -5.27
C CYS A 102 14.43 -32.54 -6.19
N ILE A 103 15.40 -33.27 -5.60
CA ILE A 103 16.30 -34.16 -6.35
C ILE A 103 15.48 -35.32 -6.92
N ALA A 104 15.68 -35.69 -8.19
CA ALA A 104 15.07 -36.88 -8.77
C ALA A 104 15.71 -38.16 -8.17
N LEU A 105 14.93 -38.91 -7.39
CA LEU A 105 15.36 -40.17 -6.76
C LEU A 105 14.93 -41.36 -7.63
N ASN A 106 15.90 -42.06 -8.21
CA ASN A 106 15.71 -43.38 -8.85
C ASN A 106 16.47 -44.43 -8.02
N VAL A 107 15.91 -44.70 -6.84
CA VAL A 107 16.47 -45.53 -5.78
C VAL A 107 15.31 -46.32 -5.17
N PRO A 108 15.38 -47.66 -5.02
CA PRO A 108 14.36 -48.44 -4.33
C PRO A 108 14.14 -47.95 -2.90
N GLU A 109 12.91 -48.01 -2.41
CA GLU A 109 12.54 -47.55 -1.06
C GLU A 109 13.35 -48.25 0.04
N GLU A 110 13.67 -49.53 -0.16
CA GLU A 110 14.57 -50.34 0.69
C GLU A 110 15.93 -49.67 0.99
N LYS A 111 16.43 -48.82 0.07
CA LYS A 111 17.70 -48.09 0.19
C LYS A 111 17.52 -46.64 0.67
N LEU A 112 16.29 -46.14 0.78
CA LEU A 112 15.97 -44.77 1.19
C LEU A 112 15.84 -44.66 2.72
N LEU A 113 16.97 -44.80 3.43
CA LEU A 113 17.04 -44.59 4.87
C LEU A 113 16.32 -43.28 5.30
N PRO A 114 15.59 -43.28 6.44
CA PRO A 114 14.90 -42.09 6.92
C PRO A 114 15.90 -40.98 7.26
N LEU A 115 15.50 -39.75 6.96
CA LEU A 115 16.30 -38.55 7.27
C LEU A 115 16.30 -38.34 8.78
N THR A 116 17.42 -37.91 9.37
CA THR A 116 17.42 -37.55 10.79
C THR A 116 16.72 -36.21 11.02
N ASP A 117 15.78 -36.19 11.96
CA ASP A 117 15.18 -34.96 12.45
C ASP A 117 16.19 -34.14 13.24
N HIS A 118 16.33 -32.87 12.85
CA HIS A 118 17.22 -31.89 13.46
C HIS A 118 16.41 -30.69 13.95
N SER A 119 15.36 -30.98 14.72
CA SER A 119 14.45 -30.00 15.33
C SER A 119 15.17 -28.92 16.16
N ALA A 120 16.35 -29.24 16.70
CA ALA A 120 17.14 -28.35 17.56
C ALA A 120 17.82 -27.17 16.84
N THR A 121 17.99 -27.19 15.51
CA THR A 121 18.71 -26.13 14.77
C THR A 121 18.06 -25.82 13.42
N LYS A 122 16.96 -25.07 13.43
CA LYS A 122 16.45 -24.43 12.20
C LYS A 122 17.54 -23.52 11.61
N PRO A 123 17.93 -23.66 10.33
CA PRO A 123 18.94 -22.81 9.73
C PRO A 123 18.55 -21.32 9.73
N ILE A 124 19.46 -20.46 10.19
CA ILE A 124 19.27 -19.01 10.35
C ILE A 124 18.68 -18.38 9.08
N ALA A 125 17.67 -17.54 9.25
CA ALA A 125 16.89 -16.92 8.18
C ALA A 125 16.44 -17.93 7.11
N GLY A 126 15.78 -19.03 7.53
CA GLY A 126 15.17 -20.01 6.62
C GLY A 126 16.15 -20.70 5.66
N GLY A 127 17.41 -20.91 6.08
CA GLY A 127 18.44 -21.52 5.24
C GLY A 127 19.18 -20.58 4.29
N PHE A 128 18.75 -19.32 4.15
CA PHE A 128 19.32 -18.36 3.20
C PHE A 128 20.85 -18.29 3.27
N MET A 129 21.41 -18.15 4.48
CA MET A 129 22.86 -18.05 4.68
C MET A 129 23.63 -19.31 4.28
N LEU A 130 23.03 -20.49 4.38
CA LEU A 130 23.68 -21.75 3.98
C LEU A 130 23.71 -21.85 2.45
N HIS A 131 22.58 -21.51 1.80
CA HIS A 131 22.45 -21.50 0.35
C HIS A 131 23.35 -20.42 -0.30
N TYR A 132 23.36 -19.20 0.23
CA TYR A 132 24.25 -18.12 -0.21
C TYR A 132 25.73 -18.54 -0.19
N LYS A 133 26.20 -19.13 0.93
CA LYS A 133 27.58 -19.61 1.07
C LYS A 133 27.88 -20.77 0.10
N ALA A 134 26.91 -21.62 -0.20
CA ALA A 134 27.04 -22.67 -1.21
C ALA A 134 27.18 -22.11 -2.64
N LEU A 135 26.35 -21.13 -3.02
CA LEU A 135 26.40 -20.45 -4.33
C LEU A 135 27.68 -19.64 -4.52
N CYS A 136 28.13 -18.90 -3.51
CA CYS A 136 29.43 -18.23 -3.52
C CYS A 136 30.56 -19.23 -3.79
N SER A 137 30.56 -20.38 -3.10
CA SER A 137 31.56 -21.42 -3.31
C SER A 137 31.51 -22.01 -4.72
N PHE A 138 30.31 -22.25 -5.28
CA PHE A 138 30.08 -22.76 -6.62
C PHE A 138 30.58 -21.80 -7.71
N TYR A 139 30.22 -20.51 -7.61
CA TYR A 139 30.67 -19.47 -8.53
C TYR A 139 32.13 -19.02 -8.29
N LYS A 140 32.81 -19.55 -7.26
CA LYS A 140 34.18 -19.21 -6.84
C LYS A 140 34.34 -17.74 -6.41
N ILE A 141 33.28 -17.19 -5.82
CA ILE A 141 33.17 -15.83 -5.30
C ILE A 141 33.35 -15.89 -3.78
N GLN A 142 34.04 -14.91 -3.18
CA GLN A 142 34.10 -14.79 -1.72
C GLN A 142 32.73 -14.32 -1.18
N PRO A 143 32.14 -14.97 -0.16
CA PRO A 143 30.94 -14.46 0.51
C PRO A 143 31.20 -13.06 1.07
N SER A 144 30.28 -12.12 0.81
CA SER A 144 30.35 -10.79 1.40
C SER A 144 30.10 -10.86 2.90
N ARG A 145 30.96 -10.18 3.67
CA ARG A 145 30.79 -10.02 5.11
C ARG A 145 29.54 -9.21 5.42
N ASP A 146 29.33 -8.13 4.69
CA ASP A 146 28.26 -7.17 4.92
C ASP A 146 26.89 -7.80 4.68
N VAL A 147 26.73 -8.60 3.60
CA VAL A 147 25.51 -9.40 3.35
C VAL A 147 25.24 -10.40 4.48
N ILE A 148 26.28 -11.06 5.00
CA ILE A 148 26.15 -12.01 6.12
C ILE A 148 25.69 -11.29 7.40
N GLN A 149 26.29 -10.15 7.73
CA GLN A 149 25.91 -9.36 8.91
C GLN A 149 24.51 -8.75 8.78
N TYR A 150 24.15 -8.27 7.59
CA TYR A 150 22.82 -7.72 7.31
C TYR A 150 21.70 -8.76 7.45
N ILE A 151 21.85 -9.94 6.84
CA ILE A 151 20.87 -11.03 6.95
C ILE A 151 20.79 -11.58 8.39
N GLN A 152 21.90 -11.61 9.13
CA GLN A 152 21.88 -11.97 10.55
C GLN A 152 21.11 -10.94 11.39
N HIS A 153 21.33 -9.64 11.16
CA HIS A 153 20.63 -8.56 11.87
C HIS A 153 19.12 -8.58 11.60
N LEU A 154 18.68 -8.79 10.35
CA LEU A 154 17.25 -8.95 10.03
C LEU A 154 16.62 -10.15 10.77
N PHE A 155 17.37 -11.24 10.95
CA PHE A 155 16.89 -12.41 11.70
C PHE A 155 16.83 -12.16 13.20
N GLU A 156 17.82 -11.46 13.77
CA GLU A 156 17.85 -11.07 15.19
C GLU A 156 16.72 -10.09 15.54
N GLU A 157 16.33 -9.21 14.61
CA GLU A 157 15.17 -8.32 14.75
C GLU A 157 13.84 -8.93 14.29
N SER A 158 13.81 -10.22 13.91
CA SER A 158 12.61 -10.93 13.40
C SER A 158 11.94 -10.29 12.16
N LYS A 159 12.70 -9.51 11.38
CA LYS A 159 12.24 -8.85 10.16
C LYS A 159 12.13 -9.81 8.99
N HIS A 160 10.98 -9.82 8.33
CA HIS A 160 10.67 -10.63 7.14
C HIS A 160 10.85 -9.88 5.80
N GLU A 161 11.29 -8.62 5.85
CA GLU A 161 11.53 -7.73 4.71
C GLU A 161 13.03 -7.52 4.44
N ILE A 162 13.44 -7.60 3.17
CA ILE A 162 14.79 -7.26 2.70
C ILE A 162 14.75 -5.90 2.01
N ASP A 163 15.43 -4.89 2.56
CA ASP A 163 15.74 -3.64 1.85
C ASP A 163 17.22 -3.57 1.49
N PHE A 164 17.51 -3.72 0.21
CA PHE A 164 18.89 -3.70 -0.31
C PHE A 164 19.61 -2.35 -0.17
N ARG A 165 18.90 -1.27 0.18
CA ARG A 165 19.47 0.03 0.57
C ARG A 165 20.27 -0.05 1.88
N ASP A 166 19.80 -0.87 2.83
CA ASP A 166 20.39 -0.98 4.17
C ASP A 166 21.60 -1.94 4.19
N CYS A 167 21.86 -2.66 3.08
CA CYS A 167 23.02 -3.52 2.90
C CYS A 167 24.18 -2.77 2.21
N PRO A 168 25.33 -2.53 2.88
CA PRO A 168 26.51 -1.94 2.24
C PRO A 168 26.99 -2.76 1.05
N GLY A 169 27.37 -2.11 -0.05
CA GLY A 169 27.90 -2.77 -1.25
C GLY A 169 26.86 -3.20 -2.29
N THR A 170 25.57 -2.87 -2.11
CA THR A 170 24.57 -3.09 -3.19
C THR A 170 24.87 -2.19 -4.40
N GLU A 171 25.23 -0.92 -4.15
CA GLU A 171 25.55 0.11 -5.15
C GLU A 171 26.65 -0.30 -6.14
N SER A 172 26.50 0.13 -7.40
CA SER A 172 27.61 0.07 -8.37
C SER A 172 28.77 0.98 -7.97
N ASP A 173 29.99 0.58 -8.35
CA ASP A 173 31.22 1.36 -8.25
C ASP A 173 31.73 1.65 -6.81
N THR A 174 31.26 0.90 -5.81
CA THR A 174 31.80 0.91 -4.43
C THR A 174 32.87 -0.18 -4.22
N PRO A 175 33.85 0.01 -3.31
CA PRO A 175 34.83 -1.04 -2.97
C PRO A 175 34.24 -2.21 -2.17
N LEU A 176 33.01 -2.07 -1.68
CA LEU A 176 32.23 -3.12 -1.01
C LEU A 176 31.34 -3.90 -1.99
N ALA A 177 31.36 -3.58 -3.29
CA ALA A 177 30.44 -4.14 -4.27
C ALA A 177 30.54 -5.68 -4.40
N PHE A 178 29.57 -6.38 -3.82
CA PHE A 178 29.46 -7.84 -3.87
C PHE A 178 28.68 -8.32 -5.09
N ASP A 179 28.84 -9.57 -5.53
CA ASP A 179 28.04 -10.14 -6.63
C ASP A 179 26.59 -10.38 -6.18
N LEU A 180 25.61 -9.90 -6.95
CA LEU A 180 24.18 -10.05 -6.65
C LEU A 180 23.67 -11.47 -6.95
N ARG A 181 24.28 -12.20 -7.89
CA ARG A 181 23.75 -13.49 -8.38
C ARG A 181 23.60 -14.53 -7.26
N PRO A 182 24.60 -14.73 -6.36
CA PRO A 182 24.45 -15.67 -5.25
C PRO A 182 23.39 -15.23 -4.23
N VAL A 183 23.11 -13.93 -4.11
CA VAL A 183 22.18 -13.36 -3.11
C VAL A 183 20.73 -13.53 -3.58
N PHE A 184 20.45 -13.16 -4.82
CA PHE A 184 19.12 -13.31 -5.41
C PHE A 184 18.76 -14.78 -5.62
N GLN A 185 19.69 -15.61 -6.08
CA GLN A 185 19.44 -17.04 -6.26
C GLN A 185 19.22 -17.83 -4.95
N SER A 186 19.59 -17.31 -3.77
CA SER A 186 19.22 -17.92 -2.49
C SER A 186 17.78 -17.61 -2.03
N LEU A 187 17.07 -16.67 -2.66
CA LEU A 187 15.70 -16.28 -2.28
C LEU A 187 14.62 -17.33 -2.64
N PRO A 188 14.65 -18.04 -3.80
CA PRO A 188 13.70 -19.13 -4.11
C PRO A 188 13.96 -20.43 -3.33
N HIS A 189 15.01 -20.43 -2.50
CA HIS A 189 15.40 -21.51 -1.60
C HIS A 189 15.32 -21.01 -0.16
N ASN A 190 14.26 -20.24 0.14
CA ASN A 190 14.00 -19.65 1.44
C ASN A 190 12.51 -19.65 1.80
N ASN A 191 12.21 -19.74 3.10
CA ASN A 191 10.87 -19.61 3.68
C ASN A 191 10.80 -18.62 4.87
N TYR A 192 11.69 -17.62 4.89
CA TYR A 192 11.76 -16.63 5.97
C TYR A 192 11.46 -15.22 5.46
N PHE A 193 12.05 -14.80 4.35
CA PHE A 193 11.80 -13.50 3.75
C PHE A 193 10.59 -13.55 2.80
N ASN A 194 9.60 -12.70 3.03
CA ASN A 194 8.38 -12.61 2.23
C ASN A 194 8.18 -11.26 1.52
N SER A 195 8.96 -10.24 1.90
CA SER A 195 8.94 -8.91 1.27
C SER A 195 10.32 -8.51 0.76
N ILE A 196 10.37 -7.91 -0.43
CA ILE A 196 11.59 -7.33 -1.01
C ILE A 196 11.34 -5.88 -1.39
N VAL A 197 12.18 -4.99 -0.87
CA VAL A 197 12.26 -3.57 -1.24
C VAL A 197 13.50 -3.36 -2.12
N LEU A 198 13.27 -2.83 -3.32
CA LEU A 198 14.31 -2.43 -4.26
C LEU A 198 14.33 -0.92 -4.44
N HIS A 199 15.50 -0.32 -4.19
CA HIS A 199 15.81 1.06 -4.53
C HIS A 199 16.77 1.13 -5.73
N ASP A 200 16.84 2.27 -6.43
CA ASP A 200 17.90 2.44 -7.43
C ASP A 200 19.28 2.50 -6.76
N THR A 201 20.19 1.76 -7.36
CA THR A 201 21.56 1.50 -6.88
C THR A 201 22.57 1.70 -8.02
N GLY A 202 22.12 2.31 -9.14
CA GLY A 202 22.84 2.41 -10.42
C GLY A 202 22.99 1.07 -11.17
N ARG A 203 22.62 -0.03 -10.52
CA ARG A 203 23.13 -1.36 -10.83
C ARG A 203 22.26 -2.13 -11.82
N LYS A 204 22.52 -1.89 -13.10
CA LYS A 204 21.88 -2.45 -14.32
C LYS A 204 21.64 -3.99 -14.40
N GLY A 205 22.07 -4.80 -13.43
CA GLY A 205 21.80 -6.24 -13.37
C GLY A 205 20.77 -6.65 -12.31
N LEU A 206 20.47 -5.79 -11.34
CA LEU A 206 19.64 -6.11 -10.17
C LEU A 206 18.20 -6.46 -10.55
N VAL A 207 17.60 -5.72 -11.49
CA VAL A 207 16.25 -5.96 -12.02
C VAL A 207 16.13 -7.34 -12.67
N LYS A 208 17.11 -7.75 -13.49
CA LYS A 208 17.17 -9.08 -14.10
C LYS A 208 17.29 -10.21 -13.08
N GLU A 209 18.14 -10.07 -12.06
CA GLU A 209 18.31 -11.14 -11.07
C GLU A 209 17.09 -11.29 -10.14
N LEU A 210 16.33 -10.21 -9.87
CA LEU A 210 14.99 -10.35 -9.28
C LEU A 210 14.03 -11.06 -10.26
N GLY A 211 14.04 -10.76 -11.55
CA GLY A 211 13.23 -11.50 -12.54
C GLY A 211 13.52 -13.01 -12.53
N ASN A 212 14.80 -13.38 -12.52
CA ASN A 212 15.24 -14.78 -12.38
C ASN A 212 14.76 -15.42 -11.06
N THR A 213 14.69 -14.63 -9.98
CA THR A 213 14.19 -15.04 -8.66
C THR A 213 12.68 -15.29 -8.68
N MET A 214 11.89 -14.34 -9.19
CA MET A 214 10.43 -14.43 -9.20
C MET A 214 9.91 -15.56 -10.10
N LYS A 215 10.71 -16.05 -11.06
CA LYS A 215 10.39 -17.25 -11.85
C LYS A 215 10.35 -18.55 -11.03
N ARG A 216 10.94 -18.58 -9.83
CA ARG A 216 11.07 -19.79 -8.99
C ARG A 216 10.58 -19.63 -7.55
N SER A 217 10.28 -18.41 -7.11
CA SER A 217 9.88 -18.16 -5.72
C SER A 217 8.40 -18.42 -5.49
N SER A 218 8.08 -19.10 -4.39
CA SER A 218 6.72 -19.35 -3.91
C SER A 218 6.41 -18.67 -2.57
N PHE A 219 7.37 -17.93 -2.01
CA PHE A 219 7.28 -17.38 -0.64
C PHE A 219 7.29 -15.84 -0.57
N ILE A 220 7.63 -15.16 -1.67
CA ILE A 220 7.62 -13.70 -1.75
C ILE A 220 6.19 -13.23 -2.00
N THR A 221 5.56 -12.64 -0.98
CA THR A 221 4.20 -12.10 -1.03
C THR A 221 4.15 -10.61 -1.33
N ARG A 222 5.28 -9.89 -1.24
CA ARG A 222 5.36 -8.43 -1.38
C ARG A 222 6.60 -7.98 -2.16
N LEU A 223 6.40 -7.09 -3.14
CA LEU A 223 7.47 -6.42 -3.90
C LEU A 223 7.26 -4.90 -3.88
N ASP A 224 8.27 -4.16 -3.44
CA ASP A 224 8.27 -2.69 -3.38
C ASP A 224 9.42 -2.11 -4.23
N PHE A 225 9.10 -1.40 -5.30
CA PHE A 225 10.07 -0.82 -6.25
C PHE A 225 10.08 0.71 -6.15
N ASN A 226 11.16 1.29 -5.62
CA ASN A 226 11.28 2.72 -5.33
C ASN A 226 12.34 3.43 -6.19
N HIS A 227 11.89 4.40 -7.00
CA HIS A 227 12.72 5.33 -7.78
C HIS A 227 13.72 4.68 -8.78
N ILE A 228 13.44 3.46 -9.23
CA ILE A 228 14.33 2.72 -10.16
C ILE A 228 14.44 3.44 -11.52
N THR A 229 15.66 3.87 -11.85
CA THR A 229 16.04 4.39 -13.17
C THR A 229 17.01 3.46 -13.91
N SER A 230 17.87 2.73 -13.18
CA SER A 230 18.74 1.70 -13.76
C SER A 230 17.97 0.40 -14.06
N GLY A 231 18.37 -0.33 -15.09
CA GLY A 231 17.77 -1.64 -15.42
C GLY A 231 16.35 -1.64 -16.01
N LEU A 232 15.73 -0.47 -16.27
CA LEU A 232 14.35 -0.35 -16.77
C LEU A 232 13.99 -1.22 -17.99
N SER A 233 14.94 -1.52 -18.89
CA SER A 233 14.71 -2.41 -20.04
C SER A 233 14.56 -3.89 -19.69
N GLN A 234 14.92 -4.29 -18.47
CA GLN A 234 14.74 -5.65 -17.93
C GLN A 234 13.46 -5.77 -17.08
N LEU A 235 12.82 -4.65 -16.75
CA LEU A 235 11.66 -4.61 -15.86
C LEU A 235 10.46 -5.44 -16.40
N PRO A 236 10.15 -5.46 -17.72
CA PRO A 236 9.14 -6.39 -18.26
C PRO A 236 9.43 -7.87 -17.97
N GLN A 237 10.71 -8.26 -17.90
CA GLN A 237 11.13 -9.64 -17.61
C GLN A 237 10.63 -10.11 -16.23
N ILE A 238 10.47 -9.20 -15.26
CA ILE A 238 9.93 -9.55 -13.94
C ILE A 238 8.47 -9.99 -14.06
N PHE A 239 7.64 -9.22 -14.76
CA PHE A 239 6.21 -9.51 -14.90
C PHE A 239 5.96 -10.76 -15.74
N THR A 240 6.71 -10.99 -16.83
CA THR A 240 6.66 -12.25 -17.58
C THR A 240 7.17 -13.45 -16.75
N SER A 241 8.13 -13.23 -15.84
CA SER A 241 8.62 -14.27 -14.92
C SER A 241 7.60 -14.62 -13.82
N LEU A 242 6.83 -13.63 -13.37
CA LEU A 242 5.69 -13.81 -12.47
C LEU A 242 4.54 -14.55 -13.18
N SER A 243 4.15 -14.09 -14.37
CA SER A 243 3.10 -14.70 -15.20
C SER A 243 3.39 -16.15 -15.62
N SER A 244 4.65 -16.60 -15.54
CA SER A 244 5.06 -17.98 -15.87
C SER A 244 5.45 -18.83 -14.65
N ASN A 245 5.10 -18.37 -13.44
CA ASN A 245 5.30 -19.10 -12.18
C ASN A 245 3.95 -19.43 -11.52
N PRO A 246 3.41 -20.65 -11.69
CA PRO A 246 2.13 -21.05 -11.10
C PRO A 246 2.18 -21.20 -9.57
N THR A 247 3.38 -21.23 -8.97
CA THR A 247 3.59 -21.33 -7.51
C THR A 247 3.82 -19.98 -6.83
N ASN A 248 3.68 -18.87 -7.57
CA ASN A 248 3.83 -17.51 -7.05
C ASN A 248 2.81 -17.20 -5.93
N ALA A 249 3.16 -16.25 -5.04
CA ALA A 249 2.32 -15.85 -3.90
C ALA A 249 2.17 -14.33 -3.74
N LEU A 250 2.49 -13.55 -4.79
CA LEU A 250 2.59 -12.08 -4.74
C LEU A 250 1.22 -11.41 -4.55
N MET A 251 0.92 -10.94 -3.34
CA MET A 251 -0.30 -10.18 -3.06
C MET A 251 -0.13 -8.66 -3.22
N ASP A 252 1.05 -8.16 -2.88
CA ASP A 252 1.33 -6.73 -2.72
C ASP A 252 2.38 -6.30 -3.75
N LEU A 253 1.95 -5.62 -4.81
CA LEU A 253 2.83 -4.98 -5.79
C LEU A 253 2.80 -3.46 -5.61
N MET A 254 3.91 -2.88 -5.15
CA MET A 254 4.06 -1.43 -5.06
C MET A 254 5.21 -0.97 -5.96
N ILE A 255 4.94 0.03 -6.78
CA ILE A 255 5.90 0.64 -7.69
C ILE A 255 5.76 2.16 -7.55
N ARG A 256 6.85 2.86 -7.24
CA ARG A 256 6.84 4.28 -6.87
C ARG A 256 7.95 5.05 -7.59
N ASP A 257 7.58 6.00 -8.44
CA ASP A 257 8.49 6.82 -9.30
C ASP A 257 9.41 5.99 -10.22
N VAL A 258 8.84 4.97 -10.85
CA VAL A 258 9.50 4.10 -11.85
C VAL A 258 8.79 4.26 -13.19
N ASN A 259 9.52 4.43 -14.30
CA ASN A 259 8.91 4.58 -15.61
C ASN A 259 8.36 3.24 -16.14
N LEU A 260 7.06 2.98 -15.95
CA LEU A 260 6.42 1.72 -16.36
C LEU A 260 5.91 1.72 -17.81
N ALA A 261 5.98 2.84 -18.53
CA ALA A 261 5.55 2.95 -19.92
C ALA A 261 5.99 1.80 -20.87
N PRO A 262 7.24 1.26 -20.81
CA PRO A 262 7.66 0.13 -21.65
C PRO A 262 7.27 -1.25 -21.09
N SER A 263 6.69 -1.33 -19.88
CA SER A 263 6.32 -2.59 -19.21
C SER A 263 4.82 -2.88 -19.20
N VAL A 264 3.99 -1.94 -19.67
CA VAL A 264 2.52 -1.98 -19.62
C VAL A 264 1.95 -3.33 -20.07
N GLY A 265 2.29 -3.81 -21.26
CA GLY A 265 1.76 -5.08 -21.78
C GLY A 265 2.12 -6.30 -20.91
N ALA A 266 3.33 -6.35 -20.36
CA ALA A 266 3.76 -7.42 -19.47
C ALA A 266 3.08 -7.35 -18.09
N ILE A 267 2.70 -6.15 -17.63
CA ILE A 267 1.88 -5.96 -16.42
C ILE A 267 0.44 -6.44 -16.66
N SER A 268 -0.16 -6.10 -17.82
CA SER A 268 -1.50 -6.57 -18.20
C SER A 268 -1.54 -8.09 -18.33
N GLU A 269 -0.60 -8.68 -19.08
CA GLU A 269 -0.44 -10.13 -19.24
C GLU A 269 -0.27 -10.84 -17.88
N MET A 270 0.55 -10.28 -16.99
CA MET A 270 0.70 -10.79 -15.63
C MET A 270 -0.61 -10.77 -14.85
N PHE A 271 -1.36 -9.66 -14.84
CA PHE A 271 -2.65 -9.63 -14.12
C PHE A 271 -3.70 -10.55 -14.73
N ALA A 272 -3.74 -10.71 -16.06
CA ALA A 272 -4.64 -11.63 -16.73
C ALA A 272 -4.39 -13.10 -16.31
N ASN A 273 -3.11 -13.51 -16.23
CA ASN A 273 -2.71 -14.91 -16.08
C ASN A 273 -2.47 -15.38 -14.63
N MET A 274 -2.69 -14.54 -13.62
CA MET A 274 -2.41 -14.86 -12.21
C MET A 274 -3.43 -15.82 -11.59
N SER A 275 -2.93 -16.90 -10.97
CA SER A 275 -3.71 -17.98 -10.34
C SER A 275 -4.16 -17.70 -8.90
N HIS A 276 -3.81 -16.54 -8.33
CA HIS A 276 -4.15 -16.13 -6.97
C HIS A 276 -4.58 -14.66 -6.91
N GLY A 277 -5.22 -14.27 -5.80
CA GLY A 277 -5.64 -12.90 -5.56
C GLY A 277 -4.48 -11.92 -5.34
N PHE A 278 -4.77 -10.63 -5.51
CA PHE A 278 -3.91 -9.51 -5.11
C PHE A 278 -4.58 -8.72 -4.00
N ARG A 279 -3.82 -8.33 -2.97
CA ARG A 279 -4.31 -7.52 -1.85
C ARG A 279 -4.07 -6.03 -2.11
N ARG A 280 -2.90 -5.66 -2.65
CA ARG A 280 -2.51 -4.25 -2.85
C ARG A 280 -1.84 -4.03 -4.21
N ILE A 281 -2.33 -3.06 -4.97
CA ILE A 281 -1.72 -2.58 -6.22
C ILE A 281 -1.46 -1.08 -6.09
N GLN A 282 -0.19 -0.71 -5.90
CA GLN A 282 0.26 0.70 -5.94
C GLN A 282 1.13 0.94 -7.18
N LEU A 283 0.68 1.80 -8.10
CA LEU A 283 1.43 2.26 -9.28
C LEU A 283 1.59 3.78 -9.20
N VAL A 284 2.42 4.27 -8.28
CA VAL A 284 2.49 5.70 -7.92
C VAL A 284 3.57 6.43 -8.72
N LYS A 285 3.20 7.54 -9.37
CA LYS A 285 4.08 8.36 -10.25
C LYS A 285 4.75 7.53 -11.35
N CYS A 286 4.14 6.45 -11.81
CA CYS A 286 4.72 5.50 -12.75
C CYS A 286 4.87 6.01 -14.20
N ARG A 287 4.60 7.30 -14.41
CA ARG A 287 4.64 8.02 -15.71
C ARG A 287 3.66 7.46 -16.75
N LEU A 288 2.64 6.75 -16.29
CA LEU A 288 1.60 6.18 -17.15
C LEU A 288 0.68 7.28 -17.69
N ASN A 289 0.26 7.14 -18.94
CA ASN A 289 -0.85 7.89 -19.53
C ASN A 289 -2.18 7.10 -19.44
N GLY A 290 -3.31 7.73 -19.75
CA GLY A 290 -4.63 7.12 -19.58
C GLY A 290 -4.85 5.92 -20.49
N LYS A 291 -4.38 5.93 -21.74
CA LYS A 291 -4.34 4.73 -22.61
C LYS A 291 -3.57 3.55 -22.00
N GLN A 292 -2.43 3.80 -21.36
CA GLN A 292 -1.64 2.77 -20.69
C GLN A 292 -2.34 2.22 -19.44
N ILE A 293 -3.02 3.08 -18.69
CA ILE A 293 -3.87 2.67 -17.56
C ILE A 293 -5.09 1.88 -18.06
N SER A 294 -5.68 2.31 -19.17
CA SER A 294 -6.77 1.62 -19.87
C SER A 294 -6.37 0.19 -20.24
N SER A 295 -5.18 -0.02 -20.81
CA SER A 295 -4.67 -1.38 -21.09
C SER A 295 -4.34 -2.18 -19.82
N ILE A 296 -3.83 -1.58 -18.72
CA ILE A 296 -3.64 -2.33 -17.45
C ILE A 296 -4.98 -2.82 -16.88
N ILE A 297 -6.03 -2.01 -17.01
CA ILE A 297 -7.38 -2.36 -16.54
C ILE A 297 -8.04 -3.35 -17.51
N GLN A 298 -8.18 -3.01 -18.79
CA GLN A 298 -8.91 -3.78 -19.79
C GLN A 298 -8.18 -5.07 -20.18
N ASP A 299 -6.85 -5.04 -20.35
CA ASP A 299 -6.08 -6.22 -20.76
C ASP A 299 -5.61 -7.11 -19.62
N GLY A 300 -5.69 -6.63 -18.37
CA GLY A 300 -5.30 -7.35 -17.17
C GLY A 300 -6.47 -7.56 -16.21
N LEU A 301 -6.81 -6.52 -15.45
CA LEU A 301 -7.78 -6.60 -14.34
C LEU A 301 -9.19 -7.04 -14.74
N MET A 302 -9.67 -6.67 -15.93
CA MET A 302 -10.98 -7.07 -16.45
C MET A 302 -10.98 -8.49 -17.05
N LYS A 303 -9.84 -9.00 -17.53
CA LYS A 303 -9.71 -10.41 -17.94
C LYS A 303 -9.62 -11.35 -16.74
N ASN A 304 -9.19 -10.84 -15.57
CA ASN A 304 -9.15 -11.58 -14.32
C ASN A 304 -9.99 -10.87 -13.24
N TYR A 305 -11.31 -10.85 -13.42
CA TYR A 305 -12.25 -10.36 -12.42
C TYR A 305 -12.08 -11.05 -11.04
N PRO A 306 -11.86 -12.38 -10.92
CA PRO A 306 -11.62 -13.04 -9.62
C PRO A 306 -10.46 -12.41 -8.84
N LEU A 307 -9.33 -12.13 -9.48
CA LEU A 307 -8.20 -11.42 -8.87
C LEU A 307 -8.63 -10.03 -8.41
N THR A 308 -9.32 -9.27 -9.27
CA THR A 308 -9.71 -7.89 -8.96
C THR A 308 -10.74 -7.79 -7.83
N LEU A 309 -11.59 -8.81 -7.62
CA LEU A 309 -12.49 -8.91 -6.46
C LEU A 309 -11.75 -9.06 -5.12
N THR A 310 -10.51 -9.60 -5.12
CA THR A 310 -9.70 -9.75 -3.90
C THR A 310 -9.00 -8.47 -3.44
N LEU A 311 -8.94 -7.44 -4.28
CA LEU A 311 -8.15 -6.24 -4.06
C LEU A 311 -8.67 -5.40 -2.89
N GLU A 312 -7.82 -5.14 -1.89
CA GLU A 312 -8.12 -4.28 -0.74
C GLU A 312 -7.61 -2.85 -0.92
N GLU A 313 -6.53 -2.63 -1.68
CA GLU A 313 -5.99 -1.30 -1.99
C GLU A 313 -5.65 -1.11 -3.47
N LEU A 314 -6.18 -0.04 -4.06
CA LEU A 314 -5.82 0.47 -5.38
C LEU A 314 -5.28 1.90 -5.28
N ASN A 315 -4.02 2.09 -5.66
CA ASN A 315 -3.36 3.39 -5.62
C ASN A 315 -2.69 3.72 -6.97
N LEU A 316 -3.27 4.63 -7.74
CA LEU A 316 -2.79 5.03 -9.08
C LEU A 316 -2.25 6.47 -9.10
N SER A 317 -1.92 7.00 -7.91
CA SER A 317 -1.57 8.42 -7.68
C SER A 317 -0.43 8.94 -8.55
N GLY A 318 -0.59 10.15 -9.10
CA GLY A 318 0.48 10.88 -9.80
C GLY A 318 0.81 10.39 -11.20
N ASN A 319 -0.02 9.51 -11.78
CA ASN A 319 -0.06 9.27 -13.23
C ASN A 319 -0.95 10.31 -13.92
N LYS A 320 -0.99 10.31 -15.25
CA LYS A 320 -1.84 11.22 -16.02
C LYS A 320 -2.96 10.45 -16.72
N PHE A 321 -4.16 10.51 -16.18
CA PHE A 321 -5.35 10.01 -16.87
C PHE A 321 -5.73 10.91 -18.06
N ASP A 322 -6.42 10.30 -19.01
CA ASP A 322 -7.20 10.96 -20.06
C ASP A 322 -8.66 10.48 -19.93
N VAL A 323 -9.50 10.81 -20.92
CA VAL A 323 -10.93 10.41 -20.90
C VAL A 323 -11.06 8.88 -20.97
N GLU A 324 -10.35 8.24 -21.89
CA GLU A 324 -10.35 6.79 -22.10
C GLU A 324 -9.94 6.03 -20.83
N GLY A 325 -8.83 6.40 -20.20
CA GLY A 325 -8.42 5.79 -18.92
C GLY A 325 -9.37 6.07 -17.74
N SER A 326 -10.18 7.13 -17.81
CA SER A 326 -11.21 7.42 -16.80
C SER A 326 -12.48 6.59 -17.02
N GLU A 327 -12.87 6.39 -18.28
CA GLU A 327 -14.02 5.55 -18.68
C GLU A 327 -13.75 4.07 -18.41
N THR A 328 -12.56 3.56 -18.72
CA THR A 328 -12.20 2.16 -18.44
C THR A 328 -12.15 1.88 -16.92
N LEU A 329 -11.69 2.82 -16.10
CA LEU A 329 -11.78 2.69 -14.64
C LEU A 329 -13.23 2.73 -14.13
N GLN A 330 -14.10 3.55 -14.73
CA GLN A 330 -15.54 3.54 -14.41
C GLN A 330 -16.19 2.20 -14.77
N LYS A 331 -15.89 1.64 -15.96
CA LYS A 331 -16.42 0.33 -16.39
C LYS A 331 -16.04 -0.77 -15.40
N LEU A 332 -14.76 -0.83 -15.01
CA LEU A 332 -14.30 -1.75 -13.97
C LEU A 332 -15.10 -1.56 -12.67
N PHE A 333 -15.20 -0.34 -12.16
CA PHE A 333 -15.85 -0.06 -10.88
C PHE A 333 -17.37 -0.33 -10.89
N LEU A 334 -18.06 -0.14 -12.02
CA LEU A 334 -19.45 -0.53 -12.20
C LEU A 334 -19.64 -2.06 -12.13
N ARG A 335 -18.71 -2.82 -12.74
CA ARG A 335 -18.75 -4.30 -12.77
C ARG A 335 -18.38 -4.92 -11.42
N ILE A 336 -17.30 -4.47 -10.77
CA ILE A 336 -16.78 -5.12 -9.55
C ILE A 336 -17.43 -4.65 -8.24
N GLY A 337 -18.01 -3.44 -8.22
CA GLY A 337 -18.30 -2.69 -6.99
C GLY A 337 -19.04 -3.46 -5.88
N PRO A 338 -20.23 -4.04 -6.14
CA PRO A 338 -21.02 -4.77 -5.14
C PRO A 338 -20.28 -5.93 -4.46
N PHE A 339 -19.35 -6.55 -5.17
CA PHE A 339 -18.65 -7.77 -4.76
C PHE A 339 -17.21 -7.51 -4.30
N SER A 340 -16.74 -6.25 -4.37
CA SER A 340 -15.35 -5.89 -4.17
C SER A 340 -14.95 -5.82 -2.69
N LYS A 341 -13.76 -6.34 -2.37
CA LYS A 341 -13.10 -6.17 -1.07
C LYS A 341 -12.37 -4.83 -0.90
N LEU A 342 -12.45 -3.91 -1.86
CA LEU A 342 -11.68 -2.67 -1.90
C LEU A 342 -11.95 -1.79 -0.67
N ARG A 343 -10.93 -1.65 0.19
CA ARG A 343 -10.94 -0.83 1.40
C ARG A 343 -10.36 0.55 1.20
N ARG A 344 -9.43 0.71 0.26
CA ARG A 344 -8.62 1.92 0.07
C ARG A 344 -8.52 2.29 -1.40
N LEU A 345 -9.03 3.46 -1.78
CA LEU A 345 -8.93 4.02 -3.13
C LEU A 345 -8.16 5.34 -3.10
N ILE A 346 -6.97 5.34 -3.70
CA ILE A 346 -6.02 6.46 -3.62
C ILE A 346 -5.65 6.93 -5.03
N LEU A 347 -6.26 8.04 -5.46
CA LEU A 347 -6.09 8.60 -6.82
C LEU A 347 -5.53 10.03 -6.76
N ARG A 348 -4.49 10.28 -5.95
CA ARG A 348 -3.94 11.64 -5.78
C ARG A 348 -3.33 12.18 -7.07
N LYS A 349 -3.63 13.43 -7.42
CA LYS A 349 -2.98 14.16 -8.54
C LYS A 349 -3.03 13.40 -9.88
N CYS A 350 -4.16 12.77 -10.19
CA CYS A 350 -4.31 11.89 -11.35
C CYS A 350 -4.75 12.60 -12.64
N SER A 351 -5.22 13.86 -12.56
CA SER A 351 -5.90 14.56 -13.68
C SER A 351 -7.12 13.79 -14.24
N ILE A 352 -7.75 13.00 -13.38
CA ILE A 352 -8.81 12.04 -13.74
C ILE A 352 -10.20 12.70 -13.79
N ASN A 353 -11.11 12.17 -14.62
CA ASN A 353 -12.49 12.62 -14.61
C ASN A 353 -13.27 12.03 -13.41
N LEU A 354 -13.21 12.73 -12.28
CA LEU A 354 -13.86 12.30 -11.04
C LEU A 354 -15.39 12.13 -11.16
N LEU A 355 -16.07 12.80 -12.10
CA LEU A 355 -17.51 12.59 -12.33
C LEU A 355 -17.81 11.14 -12.73
N LEU A 356 -16.93 10.54 -13.54
CA LEU A 356 -17.08 9.14 -13.97
C LEU A 356 -16.73 8.18 -12.84
N VAL A 357 -15.65 8.48 -12.11
CA VAL A 357 -15.03 7.54 -11.16
C VAL A 357 -15.69 7.55 -9.77
N ILE A 358 -16.26 8.68 -9.33
CA ILE A 358 -17.00 8.75 -8.05
C ILE A 358 -18.38 8.09 -8.17
N ARG A 359 -19.06 8.21 -9.31
CA ARG A 359 -20.42 7.69 -9.52
C ARG A 359 -20.61 6.22 -9.11
N PRO A 360 -19.74 5.24 -9.45
CA PRO A 360 -19.91 3.85 -9.01
C PRO A 360 -19.56 3.59 -7.54
N LEU A 361 -18.90 4.50 -6.81
CA LEU A 361 -18.33 4.17 -5.49
C LEU A 361 -19.36 3.88 -4.40
N HIS A 362 -20.62 4.27 -4.59
CA HIS A 362 -21.72 3.94 -3.69
C HIS A 362 -21.99 2.42 -3.58
N SER A 363 -21.59 1.62 -4.58
CA SER A 363 -21.80 0.17 -4.57
C SER A 363 -20.72 -0.62 -3.82
N PHE A 364 -19.63 0.01 -3.37
CA PHE A 364 -18.51 -0.68 -2.73
C PHE A 364 -18.74 -0.87 -1.22
N PRO A 365 -19.01 -2.09 -0.73
CA PRO A 365 -19.49 -2.30 0.64
C PRO A 365 -18.43 -2.13 1.74
N GLN A 366 -17.13 -2.15 1.38
CA GLN A 366 -16.01 -2.13 2.34
C GLN A 366 -15.09 -0.90 2.20
N LEU A 367 -15.45 0.09 1.39
CA LEU A 367 -14.61 1.24 1.04
C LEU A 367 -14.43 2.23 2.21
N SER A 368 -13.35 2.02 2.95
CA SER A 368 -13.03 2.71 4.21
C SER A 368 -12.12 3.94 4.07
N GLU A 369 -11.35 4.05 2.98
CA GLU A 369 -10.46 5.18 2.71
C GLU A 369 -10.61 5.65 1.26
N ILE A 370 -10.96 6.94 1.10
CA ILE A 370 -11.09 7.62 -0.18
C ILE A 370 -10.15 8.82 -0.20
N ASP A 371 -9.26 8.87 -1.20
CA ASP A 371 -8.30 9.94 -1.35
C ASP A 371 -8.22 10.46 -2.80
N PHE A 372 -8.74 11.68 -2.99
CA PHE A 372 -8.75 12.39 -4.26
C PHE A 372 -7.88 13.65 -4.26
N SER A 373 -6.96 13.76 -3.30
CA SER A 373 -6.09 14.93 -3.10
C SER A 373 -5.40 15.39 -4.40
N TYR A 374 -5.30 16.69 -4.62
CA TYR A 374 -4.70 17.34 -5.79
C TYR A 374 -5.38 17.03 -7.14
N ASN A 375 -6.66 16.64 -7.13
CA ASN A 375 -7.54 16.71 -8.30
C ASN A 375 -8.52 17.87 -8.13
N LYS A 376 -8.90 18.53 -9.23
CA LYS A 376 -9.81 19.67 -9.19
C LYS A 376 -11.25 19.22 -8.89
N PHE A 377 -11.88 19.85 -7.91
CA PHE A 377 -13.31 19.69 -7.63
C PHE A 377 -14.16 20.81 -8.27
N ASP A 378 -15.43 20.49 -8.48
CA ASP A 378 -16.51 21.41 -8.85
C ASP A 378 -17.83 20.97 -8.19
N THR A 379 -18.92 21.68 -8.43
CA THR A 379 -20.23 21.41 -7.82
C THR A 379 -20.77 20.02 -8.15
N GLY A 380 -20.58 19.53 -9.38
CA GLY A 380 -21.08 18.22 -9.81
C GLY A 380 -20.28 17.07 -9.19
N ILE A 381 -18.95 17.21 -9.17
CA ILE A 381 -18.05 16.27 -8.47
C ILE A 381 -18.39 16.24 -6.97
N THR A 382 -18.67 17.40 -6.38
CA THR A 382 -19.04 17.54 -4.97
C THR A 382 -20.39 16.88 -4.66
N GLN A 383 -21.42 17.09 -5.50
CA GLN A 383 -22.73 16.46 -5.33
C GLN A 383 -22.65 14.93 -5.43
N LEU A 384 -21.88 14.40 -6.40
CA LEU A 384 -21.64 12.96 -6.49
C LEU A 384 -20.90 12.43 -5.25
N LEU A 385 -19.87 13.12 -4.77
CA LEU A 385 -19.19 12.74 -3.53
C LEU A 385 -20.15 12.75 -2.34
N CYS A 386 -21.03 13.74 -2.22
CA CYS A 386 -22.04 13.78 -1.15
C CYS A 386 -22.95 12.54 -1.21
N SER A 387 -23.47 12.16 -2.39
CA SER A 387 -24.31 10.95 -2.51
C SER A 387 -23.60 9.64 -2.11
N VAL A 388 -22.28 9.53 -2.31
CA VAL A 388 -21.47 8.40 -1.81
C VAL A 388 -21.26 8.49 -0.29
N LEU A 389 -21.01 9.70 0.23
CA LEU A 389 -20.86 9.95 1.66
C LEU A 389 -22.17 9.75 2.44
N GLU A 390 -23.35 9.97 1.85
CA GLU A 390 -24.66 9.72 2.46
C GLU A 390 -24.95 8.23 2.65
N GLN A 391 -24.47 7.38 1.74
CA GLN A 391 -24.77 5.95 1.73
C GLN A 391 -23.71 5.10 2.47
N SER A 392 -22.48 5.61 2.64
CA SER A 392 -21.39 4.85 3.26
C SER A 392 -21.64 4.60 4.76
N LYS A 393 -21.32 3.38 5.20
CA LYS A 393 -21.42 2.94 6.61
C LYS A 393 -20.06 2.53 7.21
N VAL A 394 -18.98 2.70 6.43
CA VAL A 394 -17.65 2.12 6.72
C VAL A 394 -16.49 3.08 6.48
N LEU A 395 -16.74 4.31 6.03
CA LEU A 395 -15.70 5.30 5.73
C LEU A 395 -15.01 5.77 7.02
N LYS A 396 -13.68 5.57 7.08
CA LYS A 396 -12.78 5.98 8.16
C LYS A 396 -11.79 7.06 7.73
N THR A 397 -11.58 7.29 6.43
CA THR A 397 -10.73 8.38 5.93
C THR A 397 -11.28 9.00 4.65
N LEU A 398 -11.42 10.33 4.64
CA LEU A 398 -11.72 11.15 3.48
C LEU A 398 -10.61 12.20 3.30
N ALA A 399 -9.87 12.12 2.20
CA ALA A 399 -8.74 13.01 1.92
C ALA A 399 -8.93 13.78 0.59
N LEU A 400 -8.99 15.11 0.72
CA LEU A 400 -9.26 16.08 -0.34
C LEU A 400 -8.22 17.22 -0.31
N THR A 401 -6.95 16.89 0.00
CA THR A 401 -5.88 17.91 0.12
C THR A 401 -5.64 18.61 -1.21
N GLY A 402 -5.61 19.94 -1.25
CA GLY A 402 -5.27 20.70 -2.45
C GLY A 402 -6.24 20.51 -3.62
N CYS A 403 -7.50 20.20 -3.34
CA CYS A 403 -8.55 19.95 -4.33
C CYS A 403 -9.17 21.21 -4.95
N GLY A 404 -8.81 22.40 -4.43
CA GLY A 404 -9.36 23.69 -4.87
C GLY A 404 -10.75 23.97 -4.29
N LEU A 405 -11.06 23.42 -3.11
CA LEU A 405 -12.36 23.57 -2.46
C LEU A 405 -12.58 25.04 -2.03
N SER A 406 -13.74 25.58 -2.44
CA SER A 406 -14.32 26.85 -1.99
C SER A 406 -15.47 26.59 -1.01
N SER A 407 -15.98 27.63 -0.34
CA SER A 407 -17.13 27.54 0.58
C SER A 407 -18.31 26.77 -0.02
N SER A 408 -18.73 27.15 -1.23
CA SER A 408 -19.82 26.51 -1.98
C SER A 408 -19.66 25.00 -2.23
N LEU A 409 -18.46 24.44 -2.06
CA LEU A 409 -18.17 23.01 -2.19
C LEU A 409 -17.96 22.32 -0.83
N VAL A 410 -17.59 23.07 0.21
CA VAL A 410 -17.39 22.53 1.57
C VAL A 410 -18.68 22.51 2.37
N ASP A 411 -19.56 23.50 2.18
CA ASP A 411 -20.83 23.59 2.91
C ASP A 411 -21.73 22.34 2.67
N PRO A 412 -21.85 21.78 1.45
CA PRO A 412 -22.55 20.50 1.22
C PRO A 412 -21.86 19.31 1.88
N ILE A 413 -20.52 19.19 1.77
CA ILE A 413 -19.76 18.08 2.36
C ILE A 413 -19.93 18.08 3.89
N GLY A 414 -19.83 19.24 4.54
CA GLY A 414 -20.06 19.39 5.98
C GLY A 414 -21.48 18.99 6.38
N ALA A 415 -22.50 19.43 5.62
CA ALA A 415 -23.89 19.06 5.88
C ALA A 415 -24.13 17.54 5.75
N THR A 416 -23.59 16.90 4.71
CA THR A 416 -23.69 15.45 4.47
C THR A 416 -22.96 14.63 5.56
N LEU A 417 -21.76 15.05 5.98
CA LEU A 417 -21.05 14.39 7.09
C LEU A 417 -21.80 14.55 8.42
N GLY A 418 -22.54 15.65 8.60
CA GLY A 418 -23.43 15.86 9.74
C GLY A 418 -24.69 14.99 9.72
N SER A 419 -25.26 14.71 8.53
CA SER A 419 -26.49 13.93 8.41
C SER A 419 -26.29 12.41 8.38
N ASN A 420 -25.13 11.91 7.93
CA ASN A 420 -24.87 10.47 7.94
C ASN A 420 -24.59 9.96 9.37
N ASN A 421 -25.61 9.34 9.95
CA ASN A 421 -25.56 8.79 11.30
C ASN A 421 -24.66 7.54 11.46
N ALA A 422 -24.29 6.84 10.39
CA ALA A 422 -23.48 5.61 10.45
C ALA A 422 -21.96 5.86 10.46
N LEU A 423 -21.50 7.06 10.11
CA LEU A 423 -20.07 7.39 10.12
C LEU A 423 -19.59 7.74 11.54
N HIS A 424 -18.49 7.11 11.93
CA HIS A 424 -17.83 7.27 13.23
C HIS A 424 -16.31 7.25 13.07
N ALA A 425 -15.61 7.97 13.95
CA ALA A 425 -14.14 8.04 14.00
C ALA A 425 -13.47 8.38 12.63
N LEU A 426 -14.11 9.25 11.86
CA LEU A 426 -13.66 9.67 10.53
C LEU A 426 -12.44 10.59 10.60
N LYS A 427 -11.43 10.29 9.78
CA LYS A 427 -10.33 11.20 9.46
C LYS A 427 -10.68 12.05 8.25
N VAL A 428 -10.83 13.36 8.46
CA VAL A 428 -11.17 14.35 7.43
C VAL A 428 -9.94 15.23 7.15
N VAL A 429 -9.42 15.17 5.93
CA VAL A 429 -8.21 15.91 5.50
C VAL A 429 -8.58 16.87 4.38
N LEU A 430 -8.73 18.15 4.71
CA LEU A 430 -9.09 19.24 3.79
C LEU A 430 -7.94 20.22 3.56
N SER A 431 -6.70 19.82 3.87
CA SER A 431 -5.49 20.64 3.82
C SER A 431 -5.25 21.30 2.46
N ASP A 432 -4.50 22.40 2.42
CA ASP A 432 -4.08 23.12 1.19
C ASP A 432 -5.25 23.62 0.31
N ASN A 433 -6.43 23.84 0.91
CA ASN A 433 -7.61 24.37 0.22
C ASN A 433 -7.90 25.84 0.57
N THR A 434 -8.65 26.51 -0.31
CA THR A 434 -9.10 27.90 -0.16
C THR A 434 -10.38 28.00 0.67
N LEU A 435 -10.32 27.44 1.89
CA LEU A 435 -11.39 27.56 2.88
C LEU A 435 -11.53 29.02 3.32
N SER A 436 -12.76 29.54 3.43
CA SER A 436 -13.03 30.83 4.06
C SER A 436 -13.53 30.64 5.49
N ASP A 437 -13.56 31.73 6.26
CA ASP A 437 -14.09 31.72 7.64
C ASP A 437 -15.53 31.17 7.69
N GLN A 438 -16.33 31.47 6.65
CA GLN A 438 -17.67 30.92 6.45
C GLN A 438 -17.66 29.40 6.19
N SER A 439 -16.69 28.89 5.40
CA SER A 439 -16.52 27.44 5.17
C SER A 439 -16.22 26.71 6.47
N ILE A 440 -15.39 27.31 7.34
CA ILE A 440 -15.06 26.74 8.64
C ILE A 440 -16.29 26.75 9.56
N ALA A 441 -17.03 27.85 9.62
CA ALA A 441 -18.27 27.91 10.40
C ALA A 441 -19.33 26.90 9.93
N MET A 442 -19.48 26.68 8.61
CA MET A 442 -20.40 25.68 8.05
C MET A 442 -19.91 24.24 8.23
N LEU A 443 -18.61 23.99 8.08
CA LEU A 443 -18.00 22.69 8.41
C LEU A 443 -18.23 22.32 9.87
N MET A 444 -18.07 23.28 10.80
CA MET A 444 -18.32 23.02 12.23
C MET A 444 -19.81 22.89 12.57
N LYS A 445 -20.70 23.55 11.83
CA LYS A 445 -22.15 23.34 11.94
C LYS A 445 -22.56 21.95 11.43
N GLY A 446 -21.90 21.46 10.37
CA GLY A 446 -22.06 20.10 9.86
C GLY A 446 -21.56 19.06 10.86
N CYS A 447 -20.29 19.14 11.23
CA CYS A 447 -19.61 18.21 12.14
C CYS A 447 -19.93 18.46 13.63
N HIS A 448 -21.21 18.64 13.99
CA HIS A 448 -21.66 18.84 15.38
C HIS A 448 -21.80 17.53 16.18
N ARG A 449 -21.72 16.36 15.52
CA ARG A 449 -21.86 15.04 16.14
C ARG A 449 -20.52 14.57 16.74
N GLY A 450 -20.51 14.28 18.03
CA GLY A 450 -19.31 13.87 18.80
C GLY A 450 -18.47 12.78 18.18
N ALA A 451 -19.06 11.59 18.06
CA ALA A 451 -18.38 10.40 17.56
C ALA A 451 -18.04 10.41 16.06
N LEU A 452 -18.31 11.51 15.32
CA LEU A 452 -18.08 11.59 13.88
C LEU A 452 -16.59 11.71 13.54
N LEU A 453 -15.86 12.62 14.18
CA LEU A 453 -14.47 12.95 13.82
C LEU A 453 -13.47 12.28 14.76
N HIS A 454 -12.46 11.61 14.21
CA HIS A 454 -11.25 11.18 14.94
C HIS A 454 -10.05 12.07 14.62
N THR A 455 -9.98 12.57 13.39
CA THR A 455 -8.85 13.40 12.95
C THR A 455 -9.34 14.48 12.02
N LEU A 456 -8.96 15.73 12.27
CA LEU A 456 -9.28 16.87 11.44
C LEU A 456 -7.99 17.56 11.01
N ASP A 457 -7.73 17.63 9.71
CA ASP A 457 -6.58 18.31 9.12
C ASP A 457 -7.02 19.45 8.20
N LEU A 458 -6.68 20.67 8.62
CA LEU A 458 -6.91 21.93 7.91
C LEU A 458 -5.58 22.67 7.64
N SER A 459 -4.46 21.93 7.62
CA SER A 459 -3.12 22.46 7.36
C SER A 459 -3.03 23.19 6.01
N GLN A 460 -2.20 24.21 5.86
CA GLN A 460 -2.02 25.04 4.65
C GLN A 460 -3.26 25.81 4.15
N CYS A 461 -4.45 25.58 4.71
CA CYS A 461 -5.64 26.37 4.44
C CYS A 461 -5.46 27.82 4.93
N ARG A 462 -5.98 28.80 4.20
CA ARG A 462 -5.86 30.22 4.56
C ARG A 462 -7.00 30.64 5.48
N ILE A 463 -6.82 30.43 6.78
CA ILE A 463 -7.85 30.69 7.79
C ILE A 463 -7.53 32.03 8.47
N ASN A 464 -8.47 32.96 8.51
CA ASN A 464 -8.28 34.22 9.24
C ASN A 464 -8.56 34.03 10.74
N GLU A 465 -8.31 35.05 11.56
CA GLU A 465 -8.70 35.05 12.98
C GLU A 465 -10.17 34.64 13.20
N ALA A 466 -11.11 35.21 12.43
CA ALA A 466 -12.53 34.92 12.57
C ALA A 466 -12.85 33.44 12.29
N GLY A 467 -12.24 32.83 11.27
CA GLY A 467 -12.38 31.40 10.98
C GLY A 467 -11.72 30.53 12.04
N PHE A 468 -10.57 30.94 12.57
CA PHE A 468 -9.84 30.19 13.60
C PHE A 468 -10.60 30.19 14.95
N LEU A 469 -11.19 31.33 15.33
CA LEU A 469 -12.07 31.43 16.50
C LEU A 469 -13.40 30.68 16.27
N SER A 470 -13.91 30.64 15.03
CA SER A 470 -15.08 29.83 14.65
C SER A 470 -14.80 28.32 14.70
N LEU A 471 -13.58 27.89 14.34
CA LEU A 471 -13.12 26.52 14.52
C LEU A 471 -13.08 26.14 16.00
N CYS A 472 -12.39 26.93 16.83
CA CYS A 472 -12.24 26.62 18.26
C CYS A 472 -13.61 26.63 18.98
N SER A 473 -14.43 27.65 18.77
CA SER A 473 -15.77 27.76 19.38
C SER A 473 -16.83 26.85 18.72
N GLY A 474 -16.52 26.26 17.57
CA GLY A 474 -17.30 25.19 16.96
C GLY A 474 -16.98 23.85 17.61
N LEU A 475 -15.70 23.49 17.69
CA LEU A 475 -15.22 22.27 18.35
C LEU A 475 -15.61 22.21 19.83
N GLN A 476 -15.51 23.33 20.57
CA GLN A 476 -15.96 23.43 21.97
C GLN A 476 -17.45 23.12 22.20
N LYS A 477 -18.30 23.16 21.16
CA LYS A 477 -19.74 22.85 21.26
C LYS A 477 -20.05 21.37 20.99
N ILE A 478 -19.07 20.60 20.54
CA ILE A 478 -19.24 19.17 20.26
C ILE A 478 -19.27 18.41 21.59
N GLN A 479 -20.41 17.83 21.90
CA GLN A 479 -20.59 16.87 23.00
C GLN A 479 -20.09 15.49 22.56
N ASP A 480 -19.53 14.71 23.48
CA ASP A 480 -19.04 13.33 23.27
C ASP A 480 -18.09 13.17 22.07
N SER A 481 -17.20 14.14 21.91
CA SER A 481 -16.23 14.27 20.81
C SER A 481 -15.23 13.11 20.78
N SER A 482 -15.11 12.42 19.64
CA SER A 482 -14.04 11.43 19.41
C SER A 482 -12.77 12.04 18.81
N LEU A 483 -12.64 13.37 18.73
CA LEU A 483 -11.55 14.03 18.03
C LEU A 483 -10.22 13.88 18.79
N ASP A 484 -9.43 12.89 18.37
CA ASP A 484 -8.12 12.57 18.94
C ASP A 484 -7.01 13.51 18.42
N THR A 485 -7.01 13.81 17.12
CA THR A 485 -5.90 14.51 16.44
C THR A 485 -6.37 15.72 15.65
N LEU A 486 -5.83 16.90 15.95
CA LEU A 486 -6.11 18.17 15.26
C LEU A 486 -4.84 18.72 14.59
N LEU A 487 -4.84 18.80 13.26
CA LEU A 487 -3.71 19.26 12.45
C LEU A 487 -4.01 20.60 11.78
N LEU A 488 -3.31 21.64 12.21
CA LEU A 488 -3.47 23.03 11.78
C LEU A 488 -2.11 23.60 11.36
N ASN A 489 -1.35 22.88 10.54
CA ASN A 489 0.02 23.28 10.19
C ASN A 489 0.02 24.40 9.14
N ASN A 490 0.71 25.51 9.37
CA ASN A 490 0.86 26.63 8.43
C ASN A 490 -0.46 27.20 7.86
N THR A 491 -1.43 27.48 8.75
CA THR A 491 -2.76 28.05 8.42
C THR A 491 -2.75 29.52 7.96
N LYS A 492 -1.55 30.14 7.86
CA LYS A 492 -1.31 31.48 7.31
C LYS A 492 -2.24 32.56 7.89
N LEU A 493 -2.24 32.67 9.21
CA LEU A 493 -2.89 33.76 9.93
C LEU A 493 -2.24 35.11 9.55
N GLU A 494 -2.90 35.88 8.67
CA GLU A 494 -2.45 37.20 8.26
C GLU A 494 -2.73 38.25 9.36
N ASN A 495 -1.88 39.29 9.45
CA ASN A 495 -2.06 40.46 10.32
C ASN A 495 -2.25 40.18 11.83
N VAL A 496 -1.60 39.13 12.37
CA VAL A 496 -1.60 38.83 13.81
C VAL A 496 -1.00 39.98 14.64
N THR A 497 -1.84 40.64 15.42
CA THR A 497 -1.46 41.63 16.44
C THR A 497 -1.32 40.94 17.80
N GLN A 498 -0.87 41.65 18.84
CA GLN A 498 -0.83 41.10 20.19
C GLN A 498 -2.23 40.65 20.67
N LYS A 499 -3.25 41.51 20.52
CA LYS A 499 -4.62 41.19 20.99
C LYS A 499 -5.21 39.97 20.27
N THR A 500 -4.99 39.88 18.97
CA THR A 500 -5.54 38.79 18.14
C THR A 500 -4.75 37.49 18.32
N GLY A 501 -3.44 37.59 18.58
CA GLY A 501 -2.61 36.48 19.00
C GLY A 501 -3.01 35.89 20.37
N GLU A 502 -3.22 36.76 21.37
CA GLU A 502 -3.73 36.37 22.69
C GLU A 502 -5.14 35.77 22.61
N ALA A 503 -6.04 36.32 21.77
CA ALA A 503 -7.38 35.78 21.57
C ALA A 503 -7.35 34.35 20.98
N ILE A 504 -6.52 34.11 19.96
CA ILE A 504 -6.32 32.78 19.37
C ILE A 504 -5.71 31.80 20.39
N ALA A 505 -4.70 32.23 21.15
CA ALA A 505 -4.09 31.42 22.20
C ALA A 505 -5.09 31.02 23.30
N ASN A 506 -5.91 31.97 23.76
CA ASN A 506 -6.97 31.71 24.74
C ASN A 506 -8.03 30.75 24.19
N ALA A 507 -8.39 30.87 22.91
CA ALA A 507 -9.37 29.98 22.26
C ALA A 507 -8.84 28.54 22.10
N LEU A 508 -7.54 28.36 21.87
CA LEU A 508 -6.89 27.04 21.84
C LEU A 508 -6.83 26.38 23.22
N VAL A 509 -6.53 27.13 24.28
CA VAL A 509 -6.54 26.60 25.66
C VAL A 509 -7.96 26.21 26.05
N ALA A 510 -8.93 27.12 25.89
CA ALA A 510 -10.35 26.84 26.16
C ALA A 510 -10.95 25.74 25.28
N LEU A 511 -10.32 25.40 24.14
CA LEU A 511 -10.65 24.22 23.35
C LEU A 511 -10.15 22.93 24.02
N LEU A 512 -8.85 22.85 24.35
CA LEU A 512 -8.25 21.66 24.96
C LEU A 512 -8.79 21.37 26.37
N ASP A 513 -9.23 22.40 27.10
CA ASP A 513 -9.86 22.28 28.42
C ASP A 513 -11.36 21.89 28.35
N LYS A 514 -11.96 21.92 27.15
CA LYS A 514 -13.35 21.50 26.88
C LYS A 514 -13.46 20.25 26.02
N GLN A 515 -12.37 19.77 25.45
CA GLN A 515 -12.29 18.61 24.58
C GLN A 515 -11.15 17.73 25.07
N ASP A 516 -11.46 16.91 26.08
CA ASP A 516 -10.50 15.99 26.71
C ASP A 516 -10.11 14.81 25.80
N SER A 517 -10.85 14.63 24.70
CA SER A 517 -10.53 13.71 23.61
C SER A 517 -9.28 14.09 22.82
N ILE A 518 -8.92 15.37 22.71
CA ILE A 518 -7.79 15.82 21.87
C ILE A 518 -6.46 15.41 22.52
N ARG A 519 -5.84 14.36 21.99
CA ARG A 519 -4.54 13.83 22.44
C ARG A 519 -3.37 14.37 21.61
N SER A 520 -3.61 14.86 20.40
CA SER A 520 -2.58 15.36 19.50
C SER A 520 -2.97 16.68 18.83
N LEU A 521 -2.08 17.67 18.94
CA LEU A 521 -2.25 18.99 18.34
C LEU A 521 -0.98 19.38 17.56
N SER A 522 -1.17 19.75 16.28
CA SER A 522 -0.08 20.17 15.41
C SER A 522 -0.31 21.60 14.91
N LEU A 523 0.54 22.51 15.38
CA LEU A 523 0.64 23.93 15.03
C LEU A 523 1.99 24.20 14.34
N SER A 524 2.43 23.32 13.42
CA SER A 524 3.74 23.41 12.77
C SER A 524 3.74 24.43 11.63
N GLY A 525 4.74 25.32 11.63
CA GLY A 525 4.98 26.33 10.60
C GLY A 525 4.03 27.52 10.63
N GLY A 526 4.59 28.72 10.43
CA GLY A 526 3.83 29.95 10.13
C GLY A 526 3.13 30.63 11.31
N TYR A 527 3.21 30.10 12.54
CA TYR A 527 2.62 30.76 13.71
C TYR A 527 3.54 31.81 14.33
N SER A 528 2.95 32.92 14.78
CA SER A 528 3.66 33.97 15.50
C SER A 528 3.89 33.61 16.96
N ASN A 529 5.01 34.05 17.53
CA ASN A 529 5.29 33.98 18.97
C ASN A 529 4.20 34.67 19.82
N LEU A 530 3.47 35.64 19.24
CA LEU A 530 2.30 36.29 19.87
C LEU A 530 1.11 35.33 20.13
N ILE A 531 1.08 34.18 19.44
CA ILE A 531 0.12 33.09 19.69
C ILE A 531 0.80 32.02 20.53
N LEU A 532 2.00 31.58 20.12
CA LEU A 532 2.64 30.41 20.70
C LEU A 532 3.08 30.61 22.15
N PHE A 533 3.59 31.78 22.54
CA PHE A 533 4.04 31.98 23.93
C PHE A 533 2.84 32.02 24.90
N PRO A 534 1.78 32.83 24.69
CA PRO A 534 0.60 32.82 25.58
C PRO A 534 -0.16 31.48 25.57
N PHE A 535 -0.06 30.68 24.51
CA PHE A 535 -0.60 29.32 24.45
C PHE A 535 0.23 28.35 25.32
N LEU A 536 1.54 28.26 25.09
CA LEU A 536 2.44 27.37 25.84
C LEU A 536 2.51 27.72 27.33
N GLU A 537 2.39 29.01 27.67
CA GLU A 537 2.34 29.50 29.06
C GLU A 537 1.03 29.18 29.80
N LYS A 538 -0.01 28.69 29.11
CA LYS A 538 -1.29 28.30 29.71
C LYS A 538 -1.62 26.82 29.57
N LEU A 539 -0.96 26.13 28.63
CA LEU A 539 -1.12 24.70 28.37
C LEU A 539 -0.66 23.79 29.53
N PHE A 540 0.06 24.31 30.53
CA PHE A 540 0.67 23.45 31.56
C PHE A 540 -0.32 22.79 32.52
N ASP A 541 -1.54 23.33 32.67
CA ASP A 541 -2.59 22.75 33.51
C ASP A 541 -3.44 21.69 32.75
N ASN A 542 -3.23 21.55 31.44
CA ASN A 542 -4.02 20.65 30.60
C ASN A 542 -3.65 19.16 30.83
N GLN A 543 -4.68 18.31 30.87
CA GLN A 543 -4.58 16.88 31.22
C GLN A 543 -4.94 15.93 30.07
N SER A 544 -5.35 16.48 28.91
CA SER A 544 -5.76 15.70 27.75
C SER A 544 -4.63 15.49 26.74
N LEU A 545 -3.88 16.54 26.44
CA LEU A 545 -2.89 16.56 25.36
C LEU A 545 -1.64 15.71 25.69
N LEU A 546 -1.32 14.77 24.80
CA LEU A 546 -0.15 13.88 24.91
C LEU A 546 0.95 14.25 23.90
N GLU A 547 0.57 14.75 22.72
CA GLU A 547 1.46 15.12 21.62
C GLU A 547 1.28 16.60 21.25
N LEU A 548 2.38 17.35 21.17
CA LEU A 548 2.39 18.72 20.68
C LEU A 548 3.47 18.94 19.62
N ASN A 549 3.07 19.32 18.41
CA ASN A 549 3.99 19.71 17.35
C ASN A 549 3.93 21.23 17.10
N ILE A 550 5.06 21.90 17.30
CA ILE A 550 5.28 23.35 17.15
C ILE A 550 6.55 23.64 16.33
N SER A 551 6.98 22.68 15.50
CA SER A 551 8.13 22.83 14.60
C SER A 551 7.96 23.96 13.57
N GLY A 552 9.05 24.47 13.00
CA GLY A 552 9.02 25.41 11.86
C GLY A 552 8.54 26.83 12.16
N ASN A 553 8.31 27.20 13.43
CA ASN A 553 7.71 28.47 13.84
C ASN A 553 8.72 29.56 14.24
N ARG A 554 10.02 29.26 14.23
CA ARG A 554 11.11 30.21 14.56
C ARG A 554 11.07 30.75 16.01
N ILE A 555 10.61 29.93 16.96
CA ILE A 555 10.39 30.34 18.36
C ILE A 555 11.68 30.74 19.12
N GLY A 556 12.85 30.28 18.64
CA GLY A 556 14.17 30.59 19.19
C GLY A 556 14.38 30.14 20.64
N ASP A 557 15.42 30.68 21.28
CA ASP A 557 15.78 30.33 22.66
C ASP A 557 14.76 30.76 23.71
N VAL A 558 13.98 31.83 23.44
CA VAL A 558 12.89 32.27 24.32
C VAL A 558 11.79 31.21 24.33
N GLY A 559 11.31 30.80 23.15
CA GLY A 559 10.32 29.72 23.05
C GLY A 559 10.83 28.37 23.55
N ALA A 560 12.12 28.06 23.37
CA ALA A 560 12.73 26.88 23.98
C ALA A 560 12.67 26.93 25.52
N SER A 561 12.79 28.10 26.14
CA SER A 561 12.62 28.28 27.59
C SER A 561 11.15 28.15 28.04
N THR A 562 10.20 28.61 27.24
CA THR A 562 8.76 28.41 27.47
C THR A 562 8.40 26.92 27.36
N VAL A 563 8.87 26.22 26.32
CA VAL A 563 8.71 24.75 26.17
C VAL A 563 9.38 24.00 27.32
N ALA A 564 10.57 24.41 27.76
CA ALA A 564 11.21 23.83 28.94
C ALA A 564 10.40 24.04 30.22
N THR A 565 9.60 25.11 30.30
CA THR A 565 8.70 25.38 31.43
C THR A 565 7.43 24.52 31.36
N LEU A 566 6.90 24.29 30.16
CA LEU A 566 5.83 23.32 29.92
C LEU A 566 6.26 21.89 30.30
N ILE A 567 7.45 21.45 29.87
CA ILE A 567 8.03 20.13 30.21
C ILE A 567 8.25 19.95 31.72
N ARG A 568 8.59 21.02 32.46
CA ARG A 568 8.74 21.00 33.92
C ARG A 568 7.42 20.92 34.70
N LYS A 569 6.31 21.38 34.12
CA LYS A 569 5.02 21.50 34.80
C LYS A 569 4.00 20.43 34.40
N SER A 570 3.91 20.09 33.11
CA SER A 570 2.94 19.11 32.63
C SER A 570 3.29 17.70 33.09
N SER A 571 2.29 16.99 33.61
CA SER A 571 2.36 15.58 33.98
C SER A 571 1.70 14.63 32.97
N TYR A 572 1.39 15.12 31.76
CA TYR A 572 0.64 14.38 30.75
C TYR A 572 1.32 14.34 29.38
N ILE A 573 1.99 15.43 28.97
CA ILE A 573 2.66 15.47 27.67
C ILE A 573 3.78 14.42 27.60
N ALA A 574 3.72 13.61 26.53
CA ALA A 574 4.60 12.47 26.28
C ALA A 574 5.41 12.60 24.98
N SER A 575 4.99 13.46 24.05
CA SER A 575 5.72 13.79 22.83
C SER A 575 5.70 15.30 22.54
N ILE A 576 6.87 15.90 22.27
CA ILE A 576 6.97 17.27 21.74
C ILE A 576 7.88 17.28 20.51
N THR A 577 7.36 17.83 19.41
CA THR A 577 8.12 18.07 18.17
C THR A 577 8.35 19.57 18.00
N CYS A 578 9.60 20.02 18.13
CA CYS A 578 9.96 21.44 18.05
C CYS A 578 11.17 21.73 17.15
N GLY A 579 11.49 20.86 16.19
CA GLY A 579 12.55 21.10 15.20
C GLY A 579 12.33 22.32 14.30
N ASN A 580 13.39 22.77 13.61
CA ASN A 580 13.39 23.88 12.65
C ASN A 580 12.87 25.20 13.24
N ASN A 581 13.27 25.48 14.48
CA ASN A 581 12.81 26.63 15.27
C ASN A 581 13.91 27.66 15.57
N HIS A 582 15.09 27.56 14.94
CA HIS A 582 16.29 28.38 15.22
C HIS A 582 16.71 28.38 16.71
N ILE A 583 16.53 27.25 17.39
CA ILE A 583 16.96 27.04 18.78
C ILE A 583 18.48 26.87 18.81
N GLN A 584 19.15 27.63 19.68
CA GLN A 584 20.60 27.65 19.85
C GLN A 584 21.01 26.85 21.11
N LEU A 585 22.32 26.83 21.41
CA LEU A 585 22.87 26.04 22.52
C LEU A 585 22.32 26.44 23.90
N SER A 586 21.91 27.70 24.10
CA SER A 586 21.29 28.19 25.33
C SER A 586 19.87 27.64 25.51
N GLY A 587 19.03 27.70 24.48
CA GLY A 587 17.71 27.08 24.47
C GLY A 587 17.77 25.56 24.65
N LEU A 588 18.69 24.89 23.93
CA LEU A 588 18.94 23.45 24.06
C LEU A 588 19.34 23.02 25.48
N ARG A 589 20.13 23.84 26.21
CA ARG A 589 20.46 23.59 27.62
C ARG A 589 19.25 23.72 28.55
N SER A 590 18.38 24.71 28.32
CA SER A 590 17.14 24.87 29.10
C SER A 590 16.21 23.67 28.90
N LEU A 591 16.07 23.21 27.66
CA LEU A 591 15.31 22.01 27.28
C LEU A 591 15.91 20.76 27.95
N ALA A 592 17.21 20.50 27.82
CA ALA A 592 17.86 19.33 28.43
C ALA A 592 17.64 19.26 29.96
N LEU A 593 17.75 20.39 30.65
CA LEU A 593 17.50 20.47 32.10
C LEU A 593 16.04 20.15 32.45
N SER A 594 15.07 20.58 31.62
CA SER A 594 13.65 20.23 31.82
C SER A 594 13.33 18.77 31.52
N ILE A 595 13.90 18.21 30.45
CA ILE A 595 13.67 16.83 30.04
C ILE A 595 14.16 15.88 31.14
N LYS A 596 15.33 16.16 31.74
CA LYS A 596 15.88 15.44 32.90
C LYS A 596 14.97 15.43 34.14
N THR A 597 14.01 16.36 34.24
CA THR A 597 13.01 16.40 35.32
C THR A 597 11.66 15.78 34.94
N SER A 598 11.39 15.56 33.65
CA SER A 598 10.13 14.95 33.18
C SER A 598 10.20 13.42 33.25
N LYS A 599 9.14 12.81 33.77
CA LYS A 599 8.94 11.34 33.82
C LYS A 599 7.96 10.83 32.75
N THR A 600 7.37 11.73 31.97
CA THR A 600 6.27 11.44 31.04
C THR A 600 6.70 11.55 29.59
N LEU A 601 7.62 12.48 29.30
CA LEU A 601 8.15 12.72 27.96
C LEU A 601 8.96 11.50 27.49
N GLN A 602 8.43 10.81 26.50
CA GLN A 602 8.99 9.62 25.85
C GLN A 602 9.67 9.99 24.51
N PHE A 603 9.17 11.03 23.83
CA PHE A 603 9.64 11.48 22.52
C PHE A 603 9.90 12.99 22.50
N PHE A 604 11.01 13.38 21.87
CA PHE A 604 11.38 14.78 21.67
C PHE A 604 12.14 14.94 20.35
N ASP A 605 11.55 15.61 19.36
CA ASP A 605 12.23 15.93 18.09
C ASP A 605 12.74 17.37 18.07
N TYR A 606 14.05 17.49 17.84
CA TYR A 606 14.81 18.73 17.89
C TYR A 606 15.78 18.85 16.71
N GLN A 607 15.25 19.04 15.50
CA GLN A 607 16.07 19.54 14.39
C GLN A 607 16.64 20.92 14.74
N TRP A 608 17.96 20.96 15.00
CA TRP A 608 18.73 22.15 15.37
C TRP A 608 19.69 22.53 14.23
N GLU A 609 19.93 23.82 14.02
CA GLU A 609 20.77 24.28 12.90
C GLU A 609 22.26 24.11 13.21
N THR A 610 22.96 23.36 12.33
CA THR A 610 24.40 23.11 12.40
C THR A 610 25.24 24.35 12.09
N SER A 611 25.28 25.28 13.04
CA SER A 611 26.36 26.28 13.09
C SER A 611 27.72 25.56 13.14
N SER A 612 28.72 26.08 12.40
CA SER A 612 29.99 25.40 12.08
C SER A 612 30.99 25.29 13.26
N LYS A 613 30.50 25.24 14.50
CA LYS A 613 31.28 25.20 15.74
C LYS A 613 30.70 24.22 16.76
N THR A 614 30.45 22.98 16.35
CA THR A 614 30.03 21.87 17.23
C THR A 614 31.13 21.47 18.22
N GLY A 615 31.04 21.98 19.45
CA GLY A 615 31.85 21.49 20.56
C GLY A 615 31.34 20.13 21.09
N ALA A 616 32.24 19.35 21.69
CA ALA A 616 31.90 18.06 22.30
C ALA A 616 30.78 18.15 23.37
N SER A 617 30.65 19.30 24.03
CA SER A 617 29.60 19.58 25.01
C SER A 617 28.18 19.54 24.44
N THR A 618 27.98 19.77 23.12
CA THR A 618 26.67 19.58 22.50
C THR A 618 26.30 18.10 22.45
N TYR A 619 27.21 17.23 22.01
CA TYR A 619 26.97 15.78 21.92
C TYR A 619 26.65 15.16 23.28
N GLN A 620 27.31 15.61 24.36
CA GLN A 620 26.98 15.18 25.72
C GLN A 620 25.53 15.52 26.08
N ILE A 621 25.08 16.76 25.81
CA ILE A 621 23.69 17.18 26.08
C ILE A 621 22.70 16.31 25.29
N LEU A 622 23.02 15.96 24.04
CA LEU A 622 22.15 15.09 23.24
C LEU A 622 22.08 13.66 23.79
N ALA A 623 23.20 13.11 24.27
CA ALA A 623 23.24 11.80 24.91
C ALA A 623 22.45 11.79 26.24
N GLU A 624 22.53 12.84 27.05
CA GLU A 624 21.73 12.99 28.28
C GLU A 624 20.22 13.08 28.00
N ILE A 625 19.81 13.80 26.94
CA ILE A 625 18.41 13.83 26.48
C ILE A 625 17.97 12.42 26.06
N GLN A 626 18.69 11.78 25.14
CA GLN A 626 18.28 10.46 24.60
C GLN A 626 18.27 9.36 25.67
N GLY A 627 19.21 9.39 26.62
CA GLY A 627 19.21 8.50 27.78
C GLY A 627 17.98 8.68 28.67
N THR A 628 17.60 9.93 28.96
CA THR A 628 16.39 10.22 29.75
C THR A 628 15.12 9.73 29.04
N LEU A 629 14.99 10.01 27.74
CA LEU A 629 13.84 9.55 26.93
C LEU A 629 13.79 8.02 26.80
N ALA A 630 14.94 7.34 26.76
CA ALA A 630 15.00 5.87 26.79
C ALA A 630 14.55 5.31 28.14
N VAL A 631 14.97 5.91 29.26
CA VAL A 631 14.52 5.52 30.61
C VAL A 631 13.00 5.69 30.76
N ASN A 632 12.44 6.83 30.35
CA ASN A 632 10.98 7.06 30.41
C ASN A 632 10.20 6.02 29.58
N ARG A 633 10.65 5.73 28.35
CA ARG A 633 10.08 4.66 27.52
C ARG A 633 10.20 3.27 28.15
N SER A 634 11.28 2.97 28.87
CA SER A 634 11.45 1.68 29.55
C SER A 634 10.55 1.49 30.78
N HIS A 635 10.06 2.58 31.37
CA HIS A 635 9.18 2.54 32.54
C HIS A 635 7.69 2.55 32.17
N ASN A 636 7.29 3.26 31.11
CA ASN A 636 5.91 3.30 30.64
C ASN A 636 5.85 3.71 29.16
N VAL A 637 5.53 2.77 28.27
CA VAL A 637 5.16 3.08 26.88
C VAL A 637 3.66 3.32 26.85
N HIS A 638 3.25 4.57 26.60
CA HIS A 638 1.82 4.85 26.40
C HIS A 638 1.34 4.16 25.11
N PRO A 639 0.15 3.50 25.06
CA PRO A 639 -0.27 2.67 23.93
C PRO A 639 -0.17 3.32 22.54
N ARG A 640 -0.37 4.65 22.47
CA ARG A 640 -0.20 5.48 21.28
C ARG A 640 1.21 5.39 20.64
N PHE A 641 2.24 5.11 21.43
CA PHE A 641 3.64 5.00 20.99
C PHE A 641 4.16 3.55 21.02
N GLY A 642 3.29 2.57 21.25
CA GLY A 642 3.62 1.18 21.01
C GLY A 642 3.83 0.92 19.51
N SER A 643 4.60 -0.11 19.18
CA SER A 643 4.65 -0.64 17.82
C SER A 643 3.27 -1.14 17.41
N LEU A 644 2.77 -0.70 16.26
CA LEU A 644 1.60 -1.30 15.62
C LEU A 644 1.85 -2.81 15.40
N PRO A 645 0.82 -3.68 15.50
CA PRO A 645 0.92 -5.04 15.01
C PRO A 645 1.32 -5.05 13.53
N GLU A 646 2.27 -5.90 13.15
CA GLU A 646 2.62 -6.06 11.74
C GLU A 646 1.56 -6.92 11.03
N ASP A 647 0.86 -6.34 10.02
CA ASP A 647 -0.10 -7.04 9.14
C ASP A 647 0.63 -7.97 8.13
N ILE A 648 1.36 -8.94 8.66
CA ILE A 648 2.21 -9.91 7.95
C ILE A 648 1.81 -11.33 8.41
N LEU A 649 2.01 -12.33 7.52
CA LEU A 649 1.62 -13.75 7.68
C LEU A 649 0.17 -14.13 7.27
N SER A 650 -0.38 -13.46 6.26
CA SER A 650 -1.42 -14.07 5.41
C SER A 650 -0.78 -14.86 4.26
N GLY A 651 -1.10 -16.15 4.12
CA GLY A 651 -0.74 -16.97 2.94
C GLY A 651 -1.59 -16.63 1.70
N PRO A 652 -1.15 -17.00 0.48
CA PRO A 652 -1.76 -16.55 -0.78
C PRO A 652 -3.28 -16.71 -0.81
N THR A 653 -3.98 -15.61 -1.07
CA THR A 653 -5.44 -15.57 -1.12
C THR A 653 -5.92 -16.34 -2.36
N PRO A 654 -6.70 -17.44 -2.22
CA PRO A 654 -7.23 -18.14 -3.37
C PRO A 654 -8.19 -17.24 -4.16
N LEU A 655 -8.26 -17.45 -5.48
CA LEU A 655 -9.25 -16.75 -6.30
C LEU A 655 -10.67 -17.14 -5.86
N PRO A 656 -11.58 -16.18 -5.64
CA PRO A 656 -12.96 -16.48 -5.34
C PRO A 656 -13.67 -17.01 -6.60
N SER A 657 -14.56 -17.98 -6.43
CA SER A 657 -15.61 -18.24 -7.41
C SER A 657 -16.42 -16.97 -7.65
N LEU A 658 -16.67 -16.61 -8.92
CA LEU A 658 -17.53 -15.48 -9.25
C LEU A 658 -18.95 -15.73 -8.69
N PRO A 659 -19.56 -14.76 -7.99
CA PRO A 659 -20.97 -14.86 -7.56
C PRO A 659 -21.91 -15.09 -8.75
N GLN A 660 -23.02 -15.80 -8.58
CA GLN A 660 -24.00 -15.98 -9.66
C GLN A 660 -24.54 -14.62 -10.14
N GLU A 661 -24.89 -13.72 -9.22
CA GLU A 661 -25.28 -12.33 -9.53
C GLU A 661 -24.22 -11.54 -10.32
N PHE A 662 -22.94 -11.92 -10.25
CA PHE A 662 -21.88 -11.35 -11.08
C PHE A 662 -21.94 -11.95 -12.49
N LEU A 663 -22.02 -13.28 -12.61
CA LEU A 663 -22.13 -14.01 -13.88
C LEU A 663 -23.38 -13.62 -14.66
N ASP A 664 -24.53 -13.50 -13.98
CA ASP A 664 -25.82 -13.04 -14.53
C ASP A 664 -25.77 -11.59 -15.08
N SER A 665 -24.73 -10.82 -14.72
CA SER A 665 -24.51 -9.46 -15.25
C SER A 665 -23.67 -9.42 -16.54
N MET A 666 -23.02 -10.52 -16.89
CA MET A 666 -22.06 -10.62 -17.99
C MET A 666 -22.78 -10.88 -19.32
N ASP A 667 -22.18 -10.44 -20.42
CA ASP A 667 -22.66 -10.80 -21.76
C ASP A 667 -22.02 -12.10 -22.27
N ASP A 668 -22.56 -12.66 -23.36
CA ASP A 668 -22.10 -13.93 -23.94
C ASP A 668 -20.63 -13.88 -24.41
N GLU A 669 -20.11 -12.70 -24.81
CA GLU A 669 -18.71 -12.53 -25.22
C GLU A 669 -17.77 -12.54 -24.00
N GLU A 670 -18.13 -11.82 -22.93
CA GLU A 670 -17.44 -11.90 -21.64
C GLU A 670 -17.47 -13.34 -21.10
N LEU A 671 -18.63 -13.99 -21.05
CA LEU A 671 -18.77 -15.38 -20.56
C LEU A 671 -17.91 -16.37 -21.36
N ALA A 672 -17.88 -16.25 -22.70
CA ALA A 672 -17.02 -17.06 -23.55
C ALA A 672 -15.53 -16.91 -23.19
N SER A 673 -15.08 -15.69 -22.85
CA SER A 673 -13.69 -15.44 -22.43
C SER A 673 -13.34 -16.10 -21.09
N PHE A 674 -14.29 -16.24 -20.17
CA PHE A 674 -14.09 -16.97 -18.90
C PHE A 674 -14.12 -18.49 -19.07
N VAL A 675 -14.89 -19.01 -20.04
CA VAL A 675 -14.93 -20.45 -20.35
C VAL A 675 -13.61 -20.95 -20.94
N ASP A 676 -12.85 -20.14 -21.68
CA ASP A 676 -11.51 -20.56 -22.14
C ASP A 676 -10.44 -20.44 -21.03
N LEU A 677 -10.57 -19.50 -20.09
CA LEU A 677 -9.72 -19.46 -18.90
C LEU A 677 -9.92 -20.71 -18.01
N SER A 678 -11.15 -21.22 -17.88
CA SER A 678 -11.42 -22.44 -17.11
C SER A 678 -10.94 -23.74 -17.77
N LYS A 679 -10.59 -23.71 -19.07
CA LYS A 679 -9.97 -24.85 -19.79
C LYS A 679 -8.44 -24.92 -19.63
N ALA A 680 -7.81 -23.99 -18.91
CA ALA A 680 -6.36 -23.97 -18.74
C ALA A 680 -5.80 -25.15 -17.89
N GLU A 681 -6.66 -25.94 -17.24
CA GLU A 681 -6.27 -27.12 -16.44
C GLU A 681 -6.39 -28.46 -17.18
N ALA A 682 -5.60 -28.65 -18.25
CA ALA A 682 -5.14 -29.98 -18.68
C ALA A 682 -3.98 -29.89 -19.69
N PRO A 683 -2.71 -29.99 -19.28
CA PRO A 683 -1.65 -30.33 -20.23
C PRO A 683 -1.81 -31.80 -20.65
N ASP A 684 -2.08 -32.05 -21.94
CA ASP A 684 -2.25 -33.40 -22.48
C ASP A 684 -1.08 -34.31 -22.09
N ALA A 685 -1.38 -35.37 -21.32
CA ALA A 685 -0.41 -36.28 -20.75
C ALA A 685 0.12 -37.30 -21.77
N ALA A 686 0.70 -36.81 -22.86
CA ALA A 686 1.29 -37.58 -23.96
C ALA A 686 2.62 -38.26 -23.58
N GLY A 687 2.59 -39.12 -22.56
CA GLY A 687 3.54 -40.20 -22.33
C GLY A 687 4.85 -39.84 -21.63
N THR A 688 4.88 -39.93 -20.30
CA THR A 688 5.93 -40.67 -19.57
C THR A 688 5.50 -40.96 -18.13
N ASN A 689 5.66 -42.20 -17.67
CA ASN A 689 5.23 -42.60 -16.32
C ASN A 689 6.14 -42.00 -15.24
N SER A 690 5.54 -41.31 -14.26
CA SER A 690 6.09 -41.07 -12.92
C SER A 690 4.91 -40.83 -11.95
N PRO A 691 4.93 -41.38 -10.73
CA PRO A 691 3.76 -41.36 -9.86
C PRO A 691 3.56 -40.02 -9.16
N VAL A 692 2.28 -39.61 -9.03
CA VAL A 692 1.85 -38.59 -8.08
C VAL A 692 1.77 -39.22 -6.69
N LEU A 693 2.23 -38.50 -5.66
CA LEU A 693 1.92 -38.79 -4.26
C LEU A 693 1.42 -37.52 -3.55
N PRO A 694 0.59 -37.63 -2.50
CA PRO A 694 -0.20 -36.51 -2.01
C PRO A 694 0.57 -35.54 -1.11
N VAL A 695 0.06 -34.31 -1.01
CA VAL A 695 0.46 -33.36 0.04
C VAL A 695 -0.33 -33.70 1.30
N GLU A 696 0.34 -34.29 2.30
CA GLU A 696 -0.26 -34.49 3.62
C GLU A 696 -0.42 -33.15 4.35
N ALA A 697 -1.66 -32.69 4.48
CA ALA A 697 -2.00 -31.56 5.34
C ALA A 697 -2.08 -32.03 6.80
N PHE A 698 -1.30 -31.40 7.69
CA PHE A 698 -1.41 -31.61 9.14
C PHE A 698 -2.75 -31.07 9.67
N ALA A 699 -3.77 -31.92 9.71
CA ALA A 699 -5.02 -31.67 10.40
C ALA A 699 -4.98 -32.23 11.84
N PHE A 700 -5.50 -31.48 12.80
CA PHE A 700 -5.60 -31.92 14.20
C PHE A 700 -6.68 -33.00 14.38
N VAL A 701 -6.47 -33.89 15.35
CA VAL A 701 -7.40 -34.98 15.67
C VAL A 701 -8.59 -34.46 16.49
N SER A 702 -9.80 -34.71 16.00
CA SER A 702 -11.04 -34.76 16.79
C SER A 702 -11.89 -35.93 16.30
N THR A 703 -12.46 -36.72 17.22
CA THR A 703 -12.96 -38.09 16.97
C THR A 703 -14.48 -38.20 16.85
N SER A 704 -14.95 -39.24 16.12
CA SER A 704 -16.31 -39.84 16.16
C SER A 704 -17.49 -38.95 15.71
N ASN A 705 -18.58 -39.45 15.12
CA ASN A 705 -19.02 -40.83 14.78
C ASN A 705 -19.93 -40.82 13.52
N GLU A 706 -20.17 -42.02 12.93
CA GLU A 706 -21.43 -42.55 12.29
C GLU A 706 -22.36 -41.63 11.43
N SER A 707 -23.08 -42.07 10.37
CA SER A 707 -23.49 -43.42 9.92
C SER A 707 -23.81 -43.53 8.39
N ILE A 708 -23.48 -44.70 7.83
CA ILE A 708 -24.09 -45.53 6.73
C ILE A 708 -25.28 -45.00 5.86
N GLU A 709 -25.25 -45.41 4.57
CA GLU A 709 -26.35 -45.63 3.57
C GLU A 709 -26.49 -44.66 2.37
N SER A 710 -26.91 -45.07 1.16
CA SER A 710 -26.84 -46.36 0.43
C SER A 710 -27.19 -46.20 -1.09
N ASN A 711 -26.90 -47.23 -1.93
CA ASN A 711 -27.38 -47.46 -3.32
C ASN A 711 -26.79 -46.58 -4.48
N GLN A 712 -26.19 -47.14 -5.56
CA GLN A 712 -26.66 -47.98 -6.71
C GLN A 712 -27.42 -47.15 -7.81
N LYS A 713 -27.24 -47.29 -9.15
CA LYS A 713 -26.38 -48.18 -10.00
C LYS A 713 -26.33 -47.75 -11.51
N VAL A 714 -25.13 -47.80 -12.13
CA VAL A 714 -24.74 -48.46 -13.43
C VAL A 714 -25.33 -48.06 -14.83
N ALA A 715 -24.42 -48.07 -15.84
CA ALA A 715 -24.57 -48.13 -17.33
C ALA A 715 -25.06 -46.85 -18.08
N ASP A 716 -24.42 -46.24 -19.09
CA ASP A 716 -23.32 -46.59 -20.05
C ASP A 716 -23.73 -47.55 -21.21
N PRO A 717 -23.29 -47.40 -22.50
CA PRO A 717 -22.76 -46.24 -23.25
C PRO A 717 -23.28 -46.14 -24.74
N ALA A 718 -22.50 -45.49 -25.63
CA ALA A 718 -22.52 -45.55 -27.13
C ALA A 718 -23.61 -44.72 -27.89
N SER A 719 -23.37 -44.15 -29.09
CA SER A 719 -22.13 -43.98 -29.91
C SER A 719 -22.37 -43.03 -31.12
N GLN A 720 -21.30 -42.37 -31.63
CA GLN A 720 -20.96 -42.09 -33.06
C GLN A 720 -22.02 -41.45 -34.01
N SER A 721 -21.70 -40.60 -35.01
CA SER A 721 -20.46 -39.93 -35.47
C SER A 721 -20.75 -39.00 -36.69
N PHE A 722 -19.73 -38.26 -37.16
CA PHE A 722 -19.58 -37.58 -38.47
C PHE A 722 -20.36 -36.29 -38.81
N SER A 723 -19.55 -35.28 -39.13
CA SER A 723 -19.81 -34.04 -39.92
C SER A 723 -19.58 -34.33 -41.44
N PRO A 724 -19.47 -33.38 -42.44
CA PRO A 724 -19.35 -31.91 -42.35
C PRO A 724 -19.94 -31.04 -43.52
N GLN A 725 -19.59 -29.72 -43.51
CA GLN A 725 -19.30 -28.79 -44.64
C GLN A 725 -20.40 -28.00 -45.43
N HIS A 726 -20.26 -26.64 -45.36
CA HIS A 726 -20.54 -25.57 -46.35
C HIS A 726 -22.01 -25.38 -46.88
N THR A 727 -22.48 -24.24 -47.44
CA THR A 727 -21.90 -22.96 -47.99
C THR A 727 -22.75 -21.69 -47.65
N GLU A 728 -22.19 -20.49 -47.83
CA GLU A 728 -22.84 -19.14 -47.75
C GLU A 728 -23.38 -18.60 -49.11
N PRO A 729 -23.97 -17.36 -49.23
CA PRO A 729 -24.83 -16.54 -48.33
C PRO A 729 -26.25 -16.29 -48.93
N PRO A 730 -26.70 -15.21 -49.65
CA PRO A 730 -26.26 -13.80 -49.90
C PRO A 730 -27.32 -12.64 -49.74
N THR A 731 -26.84 -11.39 -49.72
CA THR A 731 -27.47 -10.08 -50.15
C THR A 731 -28.62 -9.37 -49.38
N TYR A 732 -28.24 -8.23 -48.75
CA TYR A 732 -28.84 -6.87 -48.70
C TYR A 732 -30.28 -6.53 -49.18
N MET A 733 -30.95 -5.60 -48.47
CA MET A 733 -31.24 -4.20 -48.92
C MET A 733 -31.77 -3.28 -47.78
N LEU A 734 -31.90 -1.96 -48.01
CA LEU A 734 -32.13 -0.90 -46.99
C LEU A 734 -33.61 -0.51 -46.74
N GLY A 735 -33.89 0.12 -45.58
CA GLY A 735 -35.09 0.94 -45.33
C GLY A 735 -35.10 1.63 -43.94
N GLU A 736 -35.40 2.94 -43.89
CA GLU A 736 -35.49 3.76 -42.65
C GLU A 736 -36.96 4.22 -42.34
N PRO A 737 -37.26 4.83 -41.17
CA PRO A 737 -38.58 4.72 -40.52
C PRO A 737 -39.52 5.94 -40.71
N PRO A 738 -40.75 5.84 -40.15
CA PRO A 738 -41.44 7.01 -39.61
C PRO A 738 -41.98 6.81 -38.17
N ALA A 739 -42.35 7.94 -37.56
CA ALA A 739 -43.07 8.08 -36.29
C ALA A 739 -43.96 9.35 -36.39
N PRO A 740 -44.64 9.84 -35.33
CA PRO A 740 -45.51 9.17 -34.35
C PRO A 740 -46.95 9.76 -34.35
N HIS A 741 -47.89 9.13 -33.64
CA HIS A 741 -49.17 9.77 -33.25
C HIS A 741 -49.57 9.37 -31.82
N GLY A 742 -50.35 10.24 -31.15
CA GLY A 742 -50.93 9.99 -29.82
C GLY A 742 -52.08 10.95 -29.52
N TYR A 743 -52.98 10.57 -28.61
CA TYR A 743 -54.17 11.34 -28.25
C TYR A 743 -54.57 11.18 -26.77
N THR A 744 -54.47 12.30 -26.02
CA THR A 744 -55.48 12.90 -25.12
C THR A 744 -56.01 12.20 -23.84
N ALA A 745 -56.56 13.00 -22.91
CA ALA A 745 -56.93 12.61 -21.55
C ALA A 745 -58.17 13.36 -21.00
N SER A 746 -58.87 12.77 -20.01
CA SER A 746 -59.87 13.35 -19.05
C SER A 746 -60.60 12.18 -18.31
N SER A 747 -61.19 12.28 -17.11
CA SER A 747 -61.13 13.29 -16.02
C SER A 747 -61.84 12.77 -14.73
N VAL A 748 -61.22 13.01 -13.54
CA VAL A 748 -61.78 13.26 -12.18
C VAL A 748 -63.19 12.75 -11.76
N ILE A 749 -63.28 12.07 -10.59
CA ILE A 749 -64.29 12.30 -9.50
C ILE A 749 -63.96 11.52 -8.19
N VAL A 750 -64.25 12.14 -7.04
CA VAL A 750 -64.17 11.69 -5.60
C VAL A 750 -65.17 12.62 -4.83
N PRO A 751 -65.68 12.43 -3.57
CA PRO A 751 -65.35 11.45 -2.50
C PRO A 751 -66.56 10.90 -1.67
N THR A 752 -66.30 10.22 -0.53
CA THR A 752 -67.13 10.26 0.73
C THR A 752 -66.38 9.63 1.94
N LYS A 753 -66.97 9.62 3.16
CA LYS A 753 -66.28 9.39 4.46
C LYS A 753 -67.20 8.80 5.57
N VAL A 754 -66.74 7.76 6.33
CA VAL A 754 -66.83 7.58 7.83
C VAL A 754 -68.27 7.37 8.44
N PRO A 755 -68.57 6.74 9.63
CA PRO A 755 -67.81 6.29 10.84
C PRO A 755 -68.03 4.76 11.23
N PRO A 756 -67.90 4.26 12.50
CA PRO A 756 -67.67 2.83 12.86
C PRO A 756 -68.82 2.12 13.66
N PRO A 757 -68.62 0.93 14.30
CA PRO A 757 -67.94 0.71 15.62
C PRO A 757 -67.01 -0.56 15.61
N SER A 758 -66.64 -1.34 16.66
CA SER A 758 -66.94 -1.46 18.12
C SER A 758 -65.85 -2.24 18.91
N ASP A 759 -65.86 -2.10 20.24
CA ASP A 759 -65.16 -2.91 21.30
C ASP A 759 -65.90 -4.24 21.64
N PRO A 760 -65.50 -5.13 22.60
CA PRO A 760 -64.53 -4.98 23.73
C PRO A 760 -63.54 -6.19 23.90
N ASP A 761 -62.90 -6.56 25.02
CA ASP A 761 -62.92 -6.23 26.48
C ASP A 761 -61.51 -6.49 27.12
N ARG A 762 -61.12 -5.89 28.27
CA ARG A 762 -61.02 -6.43 29.68
C ARG A 762 -60.23 -7.74 29.89
N ASP A 763 -59.47 -7.96 30.99
CA ASP A 763 -59.55 -7.55 32.42
C ASP A 763 -58.26 -6.83 32.92
N THR A 764 -58.24 -5.83 33.84
CA THR A 764 -58.36 -5.80 35.35
C THR A 764 -57.32 -6.64 36.13
N GLU A 765 -56.88 -6.35 37.36
CA GLU A 765 -56.83 -5.14 38.25
C GLU A 765 -55.38 -5.14 38.87
N GLU A 766 -54.85 -4.50 39.94
CA GLU A 766 -55.12 -3.64 41.13
C GLU A 766 -53.70 -3.06 41.50
N GLU A 767 -53.32 -2.09 42.35
CA GLU A 767 -53.80 -0.98 43.23
C GLU A 767 -52.51 -0.05 43.40
N THR A 768 -52.24 1.00 44.21
CA THR A 768 -52.82 1.79 45.33
C THR A 768 -52.20 3.22 45.31
N ASP A 769 -52.72 4.18 46.10
CA ASP A 769 -52.27 5.58 46.24
C ASP A 769 -51.10 5.86 47.23
N ASN A 770 -50.38 6.98 47.02
CA ASN A 770 -50.39 8.21 47.87
C ASN A 770 -49.41 9.29 47.32
N SER A 771 -49.84 10.53 47.05
CA SER A 771 -50.05 11.68 47.98
C SER A 771 -48.76 12.17 48.65
N THR A 772 -48.35 13.46 48.75
CA THR A 772 -48.84 14.82 48.38
C THR A 772 -47.64 15.80 48.63
N MET A 773 -47.52 17.13 48.41
CA MET A 773 -48.28 18.34 47.95
C MET A 773 -47.21 19.50 47.78
N ILE A 774 -47.37 20.73 47.26
CA ILE A 774 -48.40 21.49 46.49
C ILE A 774 -47.77 22.76 45.82
N GLN A 775 -48.39 23.31 44.76
CA GLN A 775 -48.43 24.73 44.26
C GLN A 775 -47.21 25.69 44.30
N ASN A 776 -46.97 26.38 43.16
CA ASN A 776 -47.59 27.71 42.91
C ASN A 776 -47.50 28.19 41.45
N ASN A 777 -48.59 28.75 40.90
CA ASN A 777 -48.65 29.34 39.54
C ASN A 777 -49.96 30.18 39.30
N PRO A 778 -49.87 31.47 38.91
CA PRO A 778 -50.97 32.20 38.24
C PRO A 778 -50.49 33.16 37.09
N VAL A 779 -51.26 33.58 36.08
CA VAL A 779 -52.61 33.23 35.56
C VAL A 779 -52.79 33.77 34.11
N ILE A 780 -53.40 32.96 33.21
CA ILE A 780 -54.39 33.23 32.11
C ILE A 780 -54.58 34.71 31.63
N PRO A 781 -54.64 35.05 30.30
CA PRO A 781 -55.59 34.45 29.31
C PRO A 781 -55.13 34.22 27.85
N LEU A 782 -55.99 33.52 27.08
CA LEU A 782 -55.94 33.38 25.61
C LEU A 782 -56.65 34.54 24.89
N ALA A 783 -56.16 34.92 23.70
CA ALA A 783 -56.98 35.55 22.64
C ALA A 783 -56.31 35.44 21.24
N GLY A 784 -57.13 35.31 20.19
CA GLY A 784 -56.79 35.70 18.81
C GLY A 784 -55.87 34.80 17.98
N ILE A 785 -56.45 34.02 17.06
CA ILE A 785 -55.73 33.46 15.89
C ILE A 785 -55.82 34.46 14.73
N SER A 786 -54.70 34.73 14.05
CA SER A 786 -54.66 35.39 12.74
C SER A 786 -53.52 34.79 11.88
N PRO A 787 -53.71 34.59 10.56
CA PRO A 787 -52.73 33.93 9.70
C PRO A 787 -51.57 34.85 9.29
N PRO A 788 -50.43 34.29 8.83
CA PRO A 788 -49.31 35.06 8.30
C PRO A 788 -49.67 35.80 6.98
N PRO A 789 -49.04 36.96 6.70
CA PRO A 789 -49.34 37.77 5.52
C PRO A 789 -48.84 37.14 4.21
N ALA A 790 -49.55 37.46 3.12
CA ALA A 790 -49.20 37.03 1.76
C ALA A 790 -47.95 37.76 1.20
N PRO A 791 -47.21 37.14 0.26
CA PRO A 791 -46.08 37.80 -0.40
C PRO A 791 -46.52 39.00 -1.25
N GLY A 792 -45.71 40.07 -1.24
CA GLY A 792 -45.96 41.29 -2.01
C GLY A 792 -45.74 41.12 -3.53
N PRO A 793 -46.25 42.06 -4.34
CA PRO A 793 -46.14 42.02 -5.80
C PRO A 793 -44.69 42.26 -6.29
N PRO A 794 -44.33 41.77 -7.50
CA PRO A 794 -43.00 41.97 -8.07
C PRO A 794 -42.73 43.43 -8.48
N PRO A 795 -41.45 43.87 -8.48
CA PRO A 795 -41.07 45.20 -8.97
C PRO A 795 -41.24 45.33 -10.50
N PRO A 796 -41.43 46.56 -11.02
CA PRO A 796 -41.74 46.80 -12.43
C PRO A 796 -40.53 46.62 -13.37
N LEU A 797 -40.84 46.32 -14.64
CA LEU A 797 -39.85 46.24 -15.73
C LEU A 797 -39.24 47.62 -16.07
N PRO A 798 -37.91 47.72 -16.26
CA PRO A 798 -37.29 48.89 -16.87
C PRO A 798 -37.59 48.97 -18.38
N PRO A 799 -37.54 50.17 -19.00
CA PRO A 799 -38.01 50.38 -20.37
C PRO A 799 -37.05 49.88 -21.45
N SER A 800 -37.60 49.47 -22.59
CA SER A 800 -36.87 49.06 -23.78
C SER A 800 -36.31 50.25 -24.57
N ILE A 801 -34.98 50.40 -24.64
CA ILE A 801 -34.31 51.40 -25.50
C ILE A 801 -33.05 50.79 -26.14
N GLY A 802 -32.90 50.97 -27.45
CA GLY A 802 -31.61 51.01 -28.14
C GLY A 802 -31.04 49.67 -28.63
N ALA A 803 -30.86 49.55 -29.95
CA ALA A 803 -29.99 48.53 -30.55
C ALA A 803 -28.51 48.93 -30.41
N PRO A 804 -27.57 47.97 -30.24
CA PRO A 804 -26.14 48.27 -30.16
C PRO A 804 -25.56 48.63 -31.54
N PRO A 805 -24.81 49.75 -31.68
CA PRO A 805 -24.20 50.14 -32.95
C PRO A 805 -22.82 49.50 -33.20
N GLY A 806 -22.53 49.24 -34.48
CA GLY A 806 -21.20 49.33 -35.10
C GLY A 806 -19.98 48.61 -34.47
N ILE A 807 -19.54 47.53 -35.11
CA ILE A 807 -18.25 46.85 -34.81
C ILE A 807 -17.05 47.81 -35.03
N PRO A 808 -16.22 48.09 -34.02
CA PRO A 808 -14.94 48.80 -34.21
C PRO A 808 -13.81 47.82 -34.59
N LYS A 809 -13.00 48.18 -35.60
CA LYS A 809 -11.75 47.47 -35.92
C LYS A 809 -10.64 47.85 -34.93
N PRO A 810 -9.65 46.97 -34.64
CA PRO A 810 -8.58 47.26 -33.69
C PRO A 810 -7.55 48.29 -34.24
N PRO A 811 -7.21 49.35 -33.47
CA PRO A 811 -6.10 50.24 -33.76
C PRO A 811 -4.72 49.63 -33.36
N PRO A 812 -3.58 50.25 -33.73
CA PRO A 812 -2.39 49.47 -34.14
C PRO A 812 -1.33 49.19 -33.06
N LYS A 813 -0.56 48.12 -33.27
CA LYS A 813 0.70 47.82 -32.55
C LYS A 813 1.92 48.38 -33.29
N ARG A 814 2.61 49.39 -32.71
CA ARG A 814 4.02 49.79 -32.93
C ARG A 814 4.34 51.01 -32.04
N ALA A 815 5.56 51.30 -31.60
CA ALA A 815 6.83 50.58 -31.76
C ALA A 815 7.76 50.79 -30.53
N ALA A 816 8.84 50.00 -30.48
CA ALA A 816 9.86 50.02 -29.45
C ALA A 816 10.86 51.21 -29.55
N LEU A 817 11.52 51.50 -28.43
CA LEU A 817 12.95 51.84 -28.42
C LEU A 817 13.71 50.54 -28.02
N LEU A 818 14.70 50.07 -28.80
CA LEU A 818 16.09 50.56 -28.92
C LEU A 818 16.92 50.31 -27.64
N SER A 819 18.13 49.74 -27.70
CA SER A 819 18.99 49.50 -28.87
C SER A 819 19.96 48.30 -28.70
N SER A 820 20.32 47.70 -29.84
CA SER A 820 21.56 46.93 -30.05
C SER A 820 22.00 47.19 -31.49
N ILE A 821 22.93 48.12 -31.70
CA ILE A 821 23.33 48.57 -33.05
C ILE A 821 24.48 47.72 -33.61
N SER A 822 24.37 47.42 -34.90
CA SER A 822 25.21 46.52 -35.69
C SER A 822 26.62 47.04 -36.01
N SER A 823 27.60 46.13 -36.09
CA SER A 823 28.63 46.10 -37.15
C SER A 823 29.35 44.71 -37.14
N PHE A 824 29.85 44.12 -38.24
CA PHE A 824 29.79 44.49 -39.67
C PHE A 824 30.05 43.27 -40.61
N LYS A 825 29.48 43.30 -41.83
CA LYS A 825 29.87 42.62 -43.10
C LYS A 825 29.96 41.08 -43.22
N LYS A 826 29.67 40.61 -44.44
CA LYS A 826 29.94 39.25 -44.97
C LYS A 826 31.39 39.12 -45.47
N GLY A 827 31.97 37.92 -45.40
CA GLY A 827 33.21 37.53 -46.07
C GLY A 827 33.21 36.03 -46.43
N LYS A 828 33.93 35.62 -47.49
CA LYS A 828 34.11 34.21 -47.89
C LYS A 828 35.42 33.66 -47.33
N LEU A 829 35.49 32.37 -46.97
CA LEU A 829 36.41 31.36 -47.57
C LEU A 829 36.70 30.13 -46.67
N LYS A 830 36.76 28.97 -47.34
CA LYS A 830 37.57 27.75 -47.05
C LYS A 830 37.37 26.97 -45.74
N ALA A 831 37.58 25.66 -45.85
CA ALA A 831 37.53 24.68 -44.77
C ALA A 831 38.90 24.44 -44.14
N THR A 832 38.93 23.89 -42.92
CA THR A 832 40.08 23.21 -42.32
C THR A 832 39.62 22.11 -41.36
N LYS A 833 40.54 21.25 -40.91
CA LYS A 833 40.24 19.97 -40.22
C LYS A 833 40.29 20.10 -38.67
N THR A 834 40.12 18.92 -38.05
CA THR A 834 40.64 18.43 -36.75
C THR A 834 39.92 18.79 -35.44
N ASN A 835 39.39 17.72 -34.83
CA ASN A 835 39.74 17.19 -33.50
C ASN A 835 40.09 18.19 -32.37
N GLY A 836 39.27 18.21 -31.33
CA GLY A 836 39.59 18.76 -30.01
C GLY A 836 38.87 17.99 -28.90
N ARG A 837 39.53 17.74 -27.76
CA ARG A 837 38.98 16.99 -26.61
C ARG A 837 38.36 17.92 -25.56
N SER A 838 37.68 17.28 -24.60
CA SER A 838 37.44 17.70 -23.21
C SER A 838 36.52 18.90 -22.92
N ALA A 839 35.36 18.55 -22.36
CA ALA A 839 34.51 19.30 -21.43
C ALA A 839 33.97 18.25 -20.41
N PRO A 840 33.30 18.60 -19.28
CA PRO A 840 32.79 19.93 -18.90
C PRO A 840 33.10 20.35 -17.45
N LYS A 841 32.73 21.59 -17.11
CA LYS A 841 31.82 21.96 -15.99
C LYS A 841 31.74 23.48 -15.80
N VAL A 842 30.56 24.06 -16.05
CA VAL A 842 29.59 24.39 -14.98
C VAL A 842 28.27 23.76 -15.39
#